data_AF-A0A9Q5QVG6-F1
#
_entry.id   AF-A0A9Q5QVG6-F1
#
_cell.length_a   1.000
_cell.length_b   1.000
_cell.length_c   1.000
_cell.angle_alpha   90.00
_cell.angle_beta   90.00
_cell.angle_gamma   90.00
#
_symmetry.space_group_name_H-M   'P 1'
#
loop_
_entity.id
_entity.type
_entity.pdbx_description
1 polymer ?
#
loop_
_entity_poly.entity_id
_entity_poly.type
_entity_poly.pdbx_seq_one_letter_code
_entity_poly.pdbx_strand_id
1 'polypeptide(L)'
;MTKLFNLQSYIDACEYAHQFGGTSEAIIPQSSQEYKTRILDRYSAYPYLSAPVANNDLPSHLTTNTSHLQDNPQEPDYLHLGIQLFTGDKERLYIVSDTLDLLTLSMSNIIGSRDGYLYASAYHYWNHYGEISEYQARSQSYQPLVFVDLDSFDTSTLIPVSFQRQENTPHLIPILDTRNRIPFSNNYDCQAIYNQICSQISRIFLRQFPELSNNPETISHLSNYLQRINFFKMVQSHIDEKSISLIIEIYHNQEIFYKRITVSILDIAEVVYREINLAPLNQLAHQYSQYQFVLVGQYNIFEQLRPQASNQDLFSFMVLKPNIQNFSELWIDRNRQGFPLFGIYLDTIEFAIAIDNQEVWIQLSEERDAISFEGRETVLVGSIPNRNQDFMRIPSGTRIAKLPIRVNDSDYCINGIPQDYKIEIQNYEDNENPQEILVQINFRLQPGSFPKLIVRDLDNQYIIQTSLVDRHSESTFYSYIPPENINQNRQQRSLSQIGRLTVNHRFQDFPTYLNAIATGLDQSRNQYGELTASFRNAYQCLNQQPDLLQFVDISSHDPNVTLLAQQLENAQLHRMINLISNVFSACDRHRRRLNSYERGLLLSLIIFTGKLYRFSQYICSQNLLLDRLFSLSQLRYDKGLSNEYLQCLSRIAVSQELQDSYFMLFDSMYSLEKSQYLWGYGRILLWYYNFDFSVASISLNYQEHFIKILNYLLSRNYQDLDPQYKQNAFLSLIYLLTFRAYNNNFCQTGSQEIALAQAVINHFQNDRIILQTISRERSLNDYFRELIEGCSTEDRIIGLLSG
;
A
#
# COMPACT_ATOMS: atom_id res chain seq x y z
N MET A 1 1.22 -29.40 -20.85
CA MET A 1 1.37 -30.29 -19.69
C MET A 1 1.23 -29.43 -18.44
N THR A 2 0.52 -29.89 -17.43
CA THR A 2 0.30 -29.11 -16.20
C THR A 2 1.47 -29.35 -15.26
N LYS A 3 2.25 -28.31 -15.02
CA LYS A 3 3.34 -28.32 -14.05
C LYS A 3 2.78 -27.92 -12.69
N LEU A 4 3.07 -28.71 -11.67
CA LEU A 4 2.51 -28.53 -10.35
C LEU A 4 3.60 -28.07 -9.37
N PHE A 5 3.34 -27.08 -8.51
CA PHE A 5 4.33 -26.52 -7.55
C PHE A 5 4.09 -26.93 -6.09
N ASN A 6 5.13 -27.09 -5.26
CA ASN A 6 4.96 -27.50 -3.87
C ASN A 6 4.08 -26.49 -3.11
N LEU A 7 3.28 -27.00 -2.17
CA LEU A 7 2.67 -26.17 -1.13
C LEU A 7 3.77 -25.41 -0.37
N GLN A 8 3.40 -24.34 0.33
CA GLN A 8 4.37 -23.49 1.02
C GLN A 8 5.10 -24.32 2.06
N SER A 9 6.41 -24.49 1.89
CA SER A 9 7.25 -25.19 2.85
C SER A 9 8.53 -24.39 3.04
N TYR A 10 8.83 -24.01 4.28
CA TYR A 10 10.08 -23.34 4.63
C TYR A 10 11.29 -24.22 4.29
N ILE A 11 11.16 -25.53 4.52
CA ILE A 11 12.20 -26.53 4.26
C ILE A 11 12.52 -26.57 2.76
N ASP A 12 11.50 -26.72 1.91
CA ASP A 12 11.70 -26.76 0.45
C ASP A 12 12.22 -25.42 -0.08
N ALA A 13 11.77 -24.29 0.50
CA ALA A 13 12.27 -22.97 0.14
C ALA A 13 13.76 -22.78 0.47
N CYS A 14 14.27 -23.38 1.55
CA CYS A 14 15.71 -23.38 1.88
C CYS A 14 16.52 -24.13 0.82
N GLU A 15 16.02 -25.28 0.35
CA GLU A 15 16.63 -26.05 -0.74
C GLU A 15 16.66 -25.24 -2.04
N TYR A 16 15.51 -24.70 -2.45
CA TYR A 16 15.37 -23.89 -3.66
C TYR A 16 16.26 -22.65 -3.65
N ALA A 17 16.26 -21.89 -2.56
CA ALA A 17 17.08 -20.69 -2.41
C ALA A 17 18.57 -20.98 -2.63
N HIS A 18 19.05 -22.13 -2.17
CA HIS A 18 20.43 -22.53 -2.36
C HIS A 18 20.74 -22.94 -3.80
N GLN A 19 19.84 -23.71 -4.42
CA GLN A 19 19.98 -24.20 -5.79
C GLN A 19 20.02 -23.08 -6.85
N PHE A 20 19.48 -21.90 -6.55
CA PHE A 20 19.53 -20.71 -7.42
C PHE A 20 20.80 -19.84 -7.30
N GLY A 21 21.76 -20.23 -6.46
CA GLY A 21 23.12 -19.64 -6.47
C GLY A 21 23.27 -18.21 -5.92
N GLY A 22 22.26 -17.68 -5.21
CA GLY A 22 22.40 -16.42 -4.45
C GLY A 22 22.83 -16.64 -3.00
N THR A 23 23.18 -15.56 -2.28
CA THR A 23 23.36 -15.60 -0.82
C THR A 23 22.03 -16.06 -0.19
N SER A 24 22.05 -17.22 0.48
CA SER A 24 20.86 -17.95 0.95
C SER A 24 19.84 -17.07 1.69
N GLU A 25 20.31 -16.15 2.54
CA GLU A 25 19.45 -15.27 3.35
C GLU A 25 18.60 -14.29 2.54
N ALA A 26 19.03 -13.88 1.35
CA ALA A 26 18.30 -12.90 0.54
C ALA A 26 17.15 -13.53 -0.28
N ILE A 27 17.21 -14.84 -0.52
CA ILE A 27 16.24 -15.58 -1.36
C ILE A 27 15.22 -16.33 -0.50
N ILE A 28 15.61 -16.83 0.68
CA ILE A 28 14.71 -17.55 1.58
C ILE A 28 13.57 -16.60 2.01
N PRO A 29 12.30 -16.92 1.66
CA PRO A 29 11.16 -16.09 1.97
C PRO A 29 10.92 -16.08 3.48
N GLN A 30 10.57 -14.92 4.01
CA GLN A 30 10.22 -14.75 5.43
C GLN A 30 8.71 -14.88 5.69
N SER A 31 7.92 -15.10 4.65
CA SER A 31 6.48 -15.27 4.76
C SER A 31 5.90 -16.03 3.56
N SER A 32 4.66 -16.50 3.72
CA SER A 32 3.82 -17.06 2.66
C SER A 32 3.79 -16.19 1.39
N GLN A 33 3.70 -14.88 1.57
CA GLN A 33 3.69 -13.87 0.52
C GLN A 33 4.99 -13.87 -0.30
N GLU A 34 6.12 -13.88 0.40
CA GLU A 34 7.43 -13.85 -0.22
C GLU A 34 7.70 -15.13 -0.99
N TYR A 35 7.18 -16.27 -0.55
CA TYR A 35 7.30 -17.53 -1.27
C TYR A 35 6.64 -17.45 -2.67
N LYS A 36 5.42 -16.89 -2.77
CA LYS A 36 4.74 -16.71 -4.07
C LYS A 36 5.48 -15.71 -4.97
N THR A 37 5.75 -14.51 -4.44
CA THR A 37 6.27 -13.37 -5.23
C THR A 37 7.76 -13.45 -5.54
N ARG A 38 8.58 -14.01 -4.64
CA ARG A 38 10.04 -14.07 -4.79
C ARG A 38 10.54 -15.40 -5.31
N ILE A 39 9.89 -16.51 -4.96
CA ILE A 39 10.30 -17.85 -5.42
C ILE A 39 9.52 -18.26 -6.68
N LEU A 40 8.20 -18.38 -6.61
CA LEU A 40 7.43 -18.95 -7.72
C LEU A 40 7.39 -18.03 -8.96
N ASP A 41 7.02 -16.76 -8.79
CA ASP A 41 6.89 -15.83 -9.93
C ASP A 41 8.23 -15.62 -10.66
N ARG A 42 9.35 -15.67 -9.92
CA ARG A 42 10.68 -15.38 -10.44
C ARG A 42 11.43 -16.61 -10.93
N TYR A 43 11.30 -17.75 -10.25
CA TYR A 43 12.14 -18.92 -10.47
C TYR A 43 11.37 -20.18 -10.93
N SER A 44 10.05 -20.13 -11.12
CA SER A 44 9.24 -21.28 -11.57
C SER A 44 9.73 -21.96 -12.85
N ALA A 45 10.36 -21.21 -13.76
CA ALA A 45 10.93 -21.71 -15.00
C ALA A 45 12.45 -21.98 -14.94
N TYR A 46 13.12 -21.67 -13.82
CA TYR A 46 14.56 -21.80 -13.71
C TYR A 46 14.96 -23.29 -13.53
N PRO A 47 15.90 -23.81 -14.35
CA PRO A 47 16.52 -25.12 -14.13
C PRO A 47 17.57 -25.03 -13.01
N TYR A 48 17.70 -26.09 -12.21
CA TYR A 48 18.72 -26.20 -11.17
C TYR A 48 19.27 -27.62 -11.01
N LEU A 49 20.43 -27.72 -10.34
CA LEU A 49 21.16 -28.98 -10.17
C LEU A 49 20.42 -29.95 -9.25
N SER A 50 20.54 -31.25 -9.53
CA SER A 50 19.97 -32.32 -8.70
C SER A 50 20.49 -32.29 -7.26
N ALA A 51 19.63 -32.72 -6.32
CA ALA A 51 19.98 -32.82 -4.91
C ALA A 51 21.17 -33.79 -4.68
N PRO A 52 22.01 -33.56 -3.65
CA PRO A 52 23.14 -34.43 -3.36
C PRO A 52 22.69 -35.84 -2.97
N VAL A 53 23.46 -36.84 -3.44
CA VAL A 53 23.17 -38.27 -3.31
C VAL A 53 23.69 -38.80 -1.96
N ALA A 54 22.93 -39.68 -1.31
CA ALA A 54 23.37 -40.35 -0.09
C ALA A 54 24.60 -41.24 -0.36
N ASN A 55 25.46 -41.45 0.64
CA ASN A 55 26.68 -42.25 0.47
C ASN A 55 26.39 -43.71 0.06
N ASN A 56 25.21 -44.23 0.42
CA ASN A 56 24.75 -45.57 0.06
C ASN A 56 24.30 -45.66 -1.42
N ASP A 57 23.98 -44.52 -2.03
CA ASP A 57 23.50 -44.37 -3.40
C ASP A 57 24.56 -43.78 -4.33
N LEU A 58 25.80 -43.61 -3.85
CA LEU A 58 26.90 -43.07 -4.64
C LEU A 58 27.13 -43.96 -5.87
N PRO A 59 27.14 -43.38 -7.08
CA PRO A 59 27.46 -44.16 -8.27
C PRO A 59 28.88 -44.72 -8.14
N SER A 60 29.04 -46.00 -8.51
CA SER A 60 30.33 -46.70 -8.48
C SER A 60 31.37 -46.08 -9.43
N HIS A 61 30.94 -45.21 -10.34
CA HIS A 61 31.77 -44.45 -11.25
C HIS A 61 31.31 -42.99 -11.30
N LEU A 62 32.25 -42.06 -11.11
CA LEU A 62 32.02 -40.64 -11.35
C LEU A 62 32.11 -40.39 -12.86
N THR A 63 31.03 -39.95 -13.48
CA THR A 63 31.02 -39.45 -14.85
C THR A 63 31.09 -37.93 -14.82
N THR A 64 32.05 -37.33 -15.55
CA THR A 64 31.96 -35.90 -15.85
C THR A 64 30.72 -35.69 -16.71
N ASN A 65 29.88 -34.72 -16.32
CA ASN A 65 28.65 -34.40 -17.02
C ASN A 65 28.96 -33.62 -18.33
N THR A 66 29.76 -34.22 -19.21
CA THR A 66 30.26 -33.64 -20.46
C THR A 66 29.51 -34.16 -21.69
N SER A 67 28.74 -35.24 -21.57
CA SER A 67 28.13 -35.97 -22.70
C SER A 67 26.61 -35.79 -22.85
N HIS A 68 25.97 -34.87 -22.13
CA HIS A 68 24.51 -34.64 -22.25
C HIS A 68 24.13 -33.32 -22.94
N LEU A 69 25.10 -32.53 -23.41
CA LEU A 69 24.83 -31.22 -24.01
C LEU A 69 24.63 -31.23 -25.53
N GLN A 70 24.83 -32.35 -26.25
CA GLN A 70 24.90 -32.27 -27.73
C GLN A 70 24.08 -33.29 -28.53
N ASP A 71 23.69 -34.47 -28.02
CA ASP A 71 23.10 -35.50 -28.90
C ASP A 71 21.65 -35.92 -28.58
N ASN A 72 20.98 -35.29 -27.61
CA ASN A 72 19.53 -35.46 -27.42
C ASN A 72 18.90 -34.13 -26.92
N PRO A 73 18.07 -33.42 -27.70
CA PRO A 73 17.50 -32.12 -27.31
C PRO A 73 16.37 -32.21 -26.26
N GLN A 74 16.05 -33.41 -25.78
CA GLN A 74 15.02 -33.61 -24.76
C GLN A 74 15.69 -33.78 -23.40
N GLU A 75 15.91 -32.62 -22.79
CA GLU A 75 16.17 -32.36 -21.37
C GLU A 75 17.52 -32.86 -20.80
N PRO A 76 18.40 -31.94 -20.35
CA PRO A 76 19.41 -32.29 -19.34
C PRO A 76 18.70 -32.65 -18.02
N ASP A 77 19.33 -33.43 -17.13
CA ASP A 77 18.85 -33.73 -15.76
C ASP A 77 18.88 -32.47 -14.84
N TYR A 78 18.32 -31.36 -15.30
CA TYR A 78 18.02 -30.22 -14.46
C TYR A 78 16.67 -30.48 -13.80
N LEU A 79 16.63 -30.37 -12.48
CA LEU A 79 15.37 -30.27 -11.75
C LEU A 79 14.78 -28.88 -12.01
N HIS A 80 13.46 -28.79 -11.96
CA HIS A 80 12.74 -27.54 -11.98
C HIS A 80 11.87 -27.41 -10.73
N LEU A 81 11.49 -26.18 -10.37
CA LEU A 81 10.55 -26.00 -9.25
C LEU A 81 9.24 -26.68 -9.57
N GLY A 82 8.83 -27.65 -8.76
CA GLY A 82 7.62 -28.41 -9.01
C GLY A 82 7.79 -29.50 -10.07
N ILE A 83 6.77 -30.35 -10.20
CA ILE A 83 6.84 -31.60 -10.96
C ILE A 83 5.91 -31.59 -12.15
N GLN A 84 6.40 -32.13 -13.27
CA GLN A 84 5.55 -32.50 -14.40
C GLN A 84 5.06 -33.93 -14.17
N LEU A 85 3.75 -34.13 -14.05
CA LEU A 85 3.21 -35.46 -13.85
C LEU A 85 3.33 -36.30 -15.14
N PHE A 86 4.14 -37.35 -15.11
CA PHE A 86 4.12 -38.42 -16.12
C PHE A 86 3.24 -39.58 -15.63
N THR A 87 2.76 -40.41 -16.55
CA THR A 87 1.92 -41.57 -16.20
C THR A 87 2.72 -42.60 -15.40
N GLY A 88 2.61 -42.56 -14.08
CA GLY A 88 3.20 -43.58 -13.18
C GLY A 88 3.89 -43.07 -11.92
N ASP A 89 4.10 -41.76 -11.77
CA ASP A 89 4.89 -41.22 -10.66
C ASP A 89 4.10 -41.17 -9.33
N LYS A 90 4.74 -41.63 -8.25
CA LYS A 90 4.21 -41.61 -6.86
C LYS A 90 4.86 -40.47 -6.06
N GLU A 91 4.71 -39.25 -6.53
CA GLU A 91 5.27 -38.07 -5.86
C GLU A 91 4.20 -37.25 -5.13
N ARG A 92 4.63 -36.49 -4.11
CA ARG A 92 3.77 -35.61 -3.28
C ARG A 92 2.92 -34.70 -4.14
N LEU A 93 1.74 -34.28 -3.66
CA LEU A 93 1.05 -33.17 -4.31
C LEU A 93 1.86 -31.89 -4.27
N TYR A 94 1.89 -31.33 -5.46
CA TYR A 94 2.24 -29.98 -5.81
C TYR A 94 0.94 -29.33 -6.37
N ILE A 95 0.53 -28.09 -6.06
CA ILE A 95 -0.27 -27.14 -6.89
C ILE A 95 -0.09 -25.69 -6.39
N VAL A 96 0.22 -24.71 -7.27
CA VAL A 96 -0.18 -23.29 -7.07
C VAL A 96 -0.39 -22.52 -8.40
N SER A 97 -1.63 -22.10 -8.66
CA SER A 97 -1.94 -20.69 -8.94
C SER A 97 -3.35 -20.41 -8.41
N ASP A 98 -3.40 -19.85 -7.20
CA ASP A 98 -4.53 -19.09 -6.67
C ASP A 98 -4.77 -17.87 -7.56
N THR A 99 -5.87 -17.91 -8.30
CA THR A 99 -6.52 -16.75 -8.91
C THR A 99 -7.37 -16.06 -7.84
N LEU A 100 -7.28 -14.72 -7.78
CA LEU A 100 -8.07 -13.85 -6.90
C LEU A 100 -9.55 -14.27 -6.94
N ASP A 101 -9.99 -14.88 -5.85
CA ASP A 101 -11.34 -15.42 -5.74
C ASP A 101 -12.25 -14.40 -5.05
N LEU A 102 -13.22 -13.91 -5.80
CA LEU A 102 -14.28 -13.05 -5.28
C LEU A 102 -15.37 -13.94 -4.61
N LEU A 103 -15.09 -15.22 -4.31
CA LEU A 103 -15.91 -16.04 -3.41
C LEU A 103 -15.46 -15.96 -1.95
N THR A 104 -14.32 -15.30 -1.70
CA THR A 104 -13.79 -14.96 -0.36
C THR A 104 -13.64 -13.45 -0.24
N LEU A 105 -14.75 -12.72 -0.26
CA LEU A 105 -14.77 -11.26 -0.33
C LEU A 105 -14.64 -10.59 1.03
N SER A 106 -15.02 -11.28 2.10
CA SER A 106 -14.67 -10.90 3.47
C SER A 106 -13.16 -10.75 3.67
N MET A 107 -12.38 -11.42 2.83
CA MET A 107 -10.94 -11.33 2.82
C MET A 107 -10.45 -10.17 1.96
N SER A 108 -11.24 -9.39 1.23
CA SER A 108 -10.73 -8.38 0.28
C SER A 108 -9.87 -7.25 0.87
N ASN A 109 -9.97 -6.99 2.19
CA ASN A 109 -9.03 -6.14 2.93
C ASN A 109 -7.74 -6.88 3.39
N ILE A 110 -7.63 -8.17 3.09
CA ILE A 110 -6.64 -9.15 3.57
C ILE A 110 -6.03 -10.03 2.44
N ILE A 111 -6.72 -10.28 1.31
CA ILE A 111 -6.17 -10.85 0.04
C ILE A 111 -5.40 -9.77 -0.75
N GLY A 112 -4.92 -8.74 -0.06
CA GLY A 112 -3.68 -8.10 -0.46
C GLY A 112 -2.54 -9.00 -0.03
N SER A 113 -2.21 -10.04 -0.80
CA SER A 113 -0.92 -10.76 -0.71
C SER A 113 -0.54 -11.41 0.64
N ARG A 114 -1.34 -11.34 1.71
CA ARG A 114 -0.93 -11.67 3.09
C ARG A 114 -1.40 -13.01 3.63
N ASP A 115 -2.50 -13.59 3.11
CA ASP A 115 -2.98 -14.90 3.55
C ASP A 115 -2.49 -16.01 2.61
N GLY A 116 -2.03 -17.13 3.21
CA GLY A 116 -1.48 -18.29 2.52
C GLY A 116 -2.49 -19.05 1.63
N TYR A 117 -2.03 -20.15 1.01
CA TYR A 117 -2.80 -20.91 0.01
C TYR A 117 -4.13 -21.43 0.57
N LEU A 118 -5.23 -20.76 0.19
CA LEU A 118 -6.60 -21.00 0.66
C LEU A 118 -7.02 -22.47 0.54
N TYR A 119 -6.56 -23.13 -0.52
CA TYR A 119 -6.96 -24.49 -0.87
C TYR A 119 -6.02 -25.59 -0.34
N ALA A 120 -4.96 -25.25 0.41
CA ALA A 120 -3.94 -26.21 0.87
C ALA A 120 -4.54 -27.41 1.63
N SER A 121 -5.53 -27.15 2.51
CA SER A 121 -6.20 -28.20 3.29
C SER A 121 -6.91 -29.24 2.43
N ALA A 122 -7.49 -28.84 1.29
CA ALA A 122 -8.10 -29.80 0.36
C ALA A 122 -7.05 -30.69 -0.30
N TYR A 123 -5.87 -30.15 -0.62
CA TYR A 123 -4.77 -30.94 -1.19
C TYR A 123 -4.12 -31.87 -0.16
N HIS A 124 -3.95 -31.45 1.10
CA HIS A 124 -3.54 -32.36 2.17
C HIS A 124 -4.53 -33.53 2.34
N TYR A 125 -5.84 -33.25 2.25
CA TYR A 125 -6.86 -34.29 2.25
C TYR A 125 -6.66 -35.30 1.11
N TRP A 126 -6.50 -34.84 -0.14
CA TRP A 126 -6.34 -35.76 -1.27
C TRP A 126 -5.02 -36.53 -1.25
N ASN A 127 -3.94 -35.92 -0.76
CA ASN A 127 -2.67 -36.62 -0.57
C ASN A 127 -2.82 -37.87 0.29
N HIS A 128 -3.55 -37.75 1.39
CA HIS A 128 -3.68 -38.78 2.41
C HIS A 128 -5.09 -39.38 2.45
N TYR A 129 -5.79 -39.33 1.32
CA TYR A 129 -7.20 -39.73 1.24
C TYR A 129 -7.45 -41.14 1.80
N GLY A 130 -6.56 -42.09 1.52
CA GLY A 130 -6.69 -43.46 2.02
C GLY A 130 -6.68 -43.54 3.55
N GLU A 131 -5.68 -42.94 4.20
CA GLU A 131 -5.56 -42.94 5.66
C GLU A 131 -6.71 -42.19 6.33
N ILE A 132 -7.07 -41.02 5.78
CA ILE A 132 -8.17 -40.19 6.30
C ILE A 132 -9.51 -40.91 6.15
N SER A 133 -9.77 -41.50 4.99
CA SER A 133 -11.01 -42.23 4.71
C SER A 133 -11.16 -43.45 5.63
N GLU A 134 -10.08 -44.19 5.89
CA GLU A 134 -10.11 -45.31 6.83
C GLU A 134 -10.38 -44.86 8.27
N TYR A 135 -9.77 -43.76 8.71
CA TYR A 135 -10.00 -43.22 10.05
C TYR A 135 -11.44 -42.73 10.22
N GLN A 136 -11.94 -41.95 9.26
CA GLN A 136 -13.30 -41.42 9.28
C GLN A 136 -14.34 -42.55 9.23
N ALA A 137 -14.08 -43.62 8.47
CA ALA A 137 -14.95 -44.80 8.42
C ALA A 137 -15.03 -45.56 9.76
N ARG A 138 -14.00 -45.46 10.61
CA ARG A 138 -13.99 -46.06 11.96
C ARG A 138 -14.65 -45.16 13.02
N SER A 139 -14.88 -43.89 12.70
CA SER A 139 -15.50 -42.91 13.59
C SER A 139 -17.03 -43.02 13.52
N GLN A 140 -17.73 -42.73 14.63
CA GLN A 140 -19.20 -42.83 14.69
C GLN A 140 -19.92 -41.79 13.81
N SER A 141 -19.25 -40.68 13.49
CA SER A 141 -19.69 -39.65 12.56
C SER A 141 -18.49 -39.06 11.83
N TYR A 142 -18.71 -38.60 10.59
CA TYR A 142 -17.70 -37.85 9.86
C TYR A 142 -17.49 -36.50 10.54
N GLN A 143 -16.34 -36.32 11.18
CA GLN A 143 -15.98 -35.05 11.80
C GLN A 143 -15.27 -34.16 10.79
N PRO A 144 -15.55 -32.83 10.76
CA PRO A 144 -14.79 -31.92 9.94
C PRO A 144 -13.32 -31.89 10.39
N LEU A 145 -12.42 -31.78 9.42
CA LEU A 145 -10.98 -31.82 9.65
C LEU A 145 -10.37 -30.42 9.72
N VAL A 146 -9.34 -30.25 10.54
CA VAL A 146 -8.51 -29.05 10.55
C VAL A 146 -7.06 -29.47 10.36
N PHE A 147 -6.43 -29.03 9.27
CA PHE A 147 -5.04 -29.37 8.95
C PHE A 147 -4.09 -28.36 9.58
N VAL A 148 -3.04 -28.86 10.24
CA VAL A 148 -1.93 -28.09 10.78
C VAL A 148 -0.65 -28.57 10.09
N ASP A 149 -0.10 -27.72 9.22
CA ASP A 149 1.14 -28.00 8.50
C ASP A 149 2.34 -27.42 9.26
N LEU A 150 3.22 -28.31 9.73
CA LEU A 150 4.44 -27.95 10.48
C LEU A 150 5.53 -27.34 9.60
N ASP A 151 5.43 -27.48 8.28
CA ASP A 151 6.44 -26.97 7.35
C ASP A 151 6.02 -25.63 6.73
N SER A 152 4.74 -25.24 6.85
CA SER A 152 4.18 -24.04 6.23
C SER A 152 4.62 -22.74 6.91
N PHE A 153 4.85 -21.70 6.12
CA PHE A 153 5.08 -20.33 6.61
C PHE A 153 3.85 -19.80 7.36
N ASP A 154 4.09 -18.86 8.29
CA ASP A 154 3.13 -18.08 9.08
C ASP A 154 1.66 -18.19 8.62
N THR A 155 0.86 -18.97 9.35
CA THR A 155 -0.59 -19.04 9.16
C THR A 155 -1.29 -18.29 10.29
N SER A 156 -2.03 -17.24 9.94
CA SER A 156 -2.84 -16.47 10.91
C SER A 156 -4.13 -17.18 11.28
N THR A 157 -4.66 -18.03 10.38
CA THR A 157 -5.92 -18.75 10.53
C THR A 157 -5.88 -20.14 9.88
N LEU A 158 -6.57 -21.11 10.49
CA LEU A 158 -6.85 -22.43 9.91
C LEU A 158 -8.29 -22.48 9.39
N ILE A 159 -8.50 -23.24 8.31
CA ILE A 159 -9.80 -23.39 7.65
C ILE A 159 -10.29 -24.83 7.85
N PRO A 160 -11.42 -25.04 8.55
CA PRO A 160 -12.02 -26.36 8.67
C PRO A 160 -12.48 -26.90 7.31
N VAL A 161 -12.41 -28.22 7.16
CA VAL A 161 -12.81 -28.96 5.97
C VAL A 161 -13.95 -29.91 6.33
N SER A 162 -15.13 -29.67 5.78
CA SER A 162 -16.25 -30.62 5.81
C SER A 162 -16.29 -31.43 4.51
N PHE A 163 -17.24 -32.36 4.38
CA PHE A 163 -17.27 -33.31 3.28
C PHE A 163 -18.66 -33.42 2.67
N GLN A 164 -18.72 -33.47 1.33
CA GLN A 164 -19.97 -33.66 0.60
C GLN A 164 -19.84 -34.70 -0.50
N ARG A 165 -20.88 -35.52 -0.67
CA ARG A 165 -20.98 -36.50 -1.75
C ARG A 165 -21.41 -35.82 -3.05
N GLN A 166 -20.80 -36.22 -4.16
CA GLN A 166 -21.19 -35.79 -5.51
C GLN A 166 -21.63 -36.99 -6.34
N GLU A 167 -22.47 -36.77 -7.35
CA GLU A 167 -23.02 -37.85 -8.19
C GLU A 167 -21.98 -38.50 -9.09
N ASN A 168 -20.96 -37.74 -9.50
CA ASN A 168 -19.95 -38.15 -10.48
C ASN A 168 -18.64 -38.67 -9.88
N THR A 169 -18.62 -38.99 -8.58
CA THR A 169 -17.45 -39.60 -7.93
C THR A 169 -17.85 -40.42 -6.71
N PRO A 170 -17.18 -41.56 -6.44
CA PRO A 170 -17.35 -42.28 -5.19
C PRO A 170 -16.67 -41.57 -4.00
N HIS A 171 -15.79 -40.60 -4.26
CA HIS A 171 -15.03 -39.88 -3.25
C HIS A 171 -15.85 -38.76 -2.60
N LEU A 172 -15.63 -38.52 -1.32
CA LEU A 172 -16.17 -37.34 -0.64
C LEU A 172 -15.33 -36.12 -1.02
N ILE A 173 -16.00 -35.08 -1.52
CA ILE A 173 -15.36 -33.83 -1.90
C ILE A 173 -15.15 -32.96 -0.65
N PRO A 174 -13.92 -32.47 -0.40
CA PRO A 174 -13.65 -31.56 0.71
C PRO A 174 -14.30 -30.20 0.44
N ILE A 175 -15.01 -29.68 1.43
CA ILE A 175 -15.65 -28.36 1.42
C ILE A 175 -14.93 -27.46 2.42
N LEU A 176 -14.37 -26.37 1.94
CA LEU A 176 -13.64 -25.39 2.75
C LEU A 176 -14.62 -24.46 3.45
N ASP A 177 -14.61 -24.47 4.79
CA ASP A 177 -15.47 -23.62 5.61
C ASP A 177 -14.77 -22.31 6.01
N THR A 178 -14.78 -21.38 5.06
CA THR A 178 -14.23 -20.03 5.26
C THR A 178 -15.05 -19.16 6.21
N ARG A 179 -16.20 -19.62 6.68
CA ARG A 179 -17.07 -18.89 7.63
C ARG A 179 -16.65 -19.14 9.08
N ASN A 180 -16.18 -20.35 9.38
CA ASN A 180 -15.82 -20.80 10.74
C ASN A 180 -14.31 -20.92 10.92
N ARG A 181 -13.54 -19.89 10.56
CA ARG A 181 -12.07 -19.92 10.65
C ARG A 181 -11.59 -19.96 12.10
N ILE A 182 -10.46 -20.62 12.30
CA ILE A 182 -9.83 -20.79 13.60
C ILE A 182 -8.59 -19.91 13.66
N PRO A 183 -8.52 -18.90 14.55
CA PRO A 183 -7.30 -18.11 14.76
C PRO A 183 -6.11 -18.98 15.18
N PHE A 184 -4.94 -18.76 14.56
CA PHE A 184 -3.74 -19.59 14.74
C PHE A 184 -2.45 -18.81 15.01
N SER A 185 -2.47 -17.47 14.90
CA SER A 185 -1.27 -16.64 15.06
C SER A 185 -0.57 -16.84 16.42
N ASN A 186 0.77 -16.94 16.39
CA ASN A 186 1.70 -17.15 17.52
C ASN A 186 1.74 -18.56 18.14
N ASN A 187 1.06 -19.56 17.58
CA ASN A 187 1.06 -20.91 18.16
C ASN A 187 2.23 -21.79 17.69
N TYR A 188 2.83 -21.52 16.52
CA TYR A 188 3.91 -22.34 15.95
C TYR A 188 4.79 -21.54 14.98
N ASP A 189 6.11 -21.52 15.20
CA ASP A 189 7.11 -20.85 14.35
C ASP A 189 7.96 -21.91 13.64
N CYS A 190 7.59 -22.25 12.40
CA CYS A 190 8.24 -23.32 11.64
C CYS A 190 9.70 -22.99 11.30
N GLN A 191 10.02 -21.70 11.08
CA GLN A 191 11.36 -21.25 10.70
C GLN A 191 12.32 -21.40 11.87
N ALA A 192 11.96 -20.87 13.05
CA ALA A 192 12.79 -21.00 14.24
C ALA A 192 12.98 -22.47 14.63
N ILE A 193 11.91 -23.27 14.57
CA ILE A 193 11.96 -24.70 14.90
C ILE A 193 12.87 -25.46 13.92
N TYR A 194 12.73 -25.28 12.61
CA TYR A 194 13.58 -25.97 11.64
C TYR A 194 15.05 -25.58 11.78
N ASN A 195 15.35 -24.30 11.94
CA ASN A 195 16.71 -23.80 12.16
C ASN A 195 17.34 -24.42 13.42
N GLN A 196 16.57 -24.52 14.49
CA GLN A 196 16.99 -25.11 15.74
C GLN A 196 17.22 -26.63 15.62
N ILE A 197 16.32 -27.36 14.94
CA ILE A 197 16.47 -28.78 14.65
C ILE A 197 17.78 -29.04 13.87
N CYS A 198 18.03 -28.31 12.79
CA CYS A 198 19.27 -28.44 12.01
C CYS A 198 20.52 -28.14 12.85
N SER A 199 20.45 -27.14 13.74
CA SER A 199 21.55 -26.81 14.66
C SER A 199 21.84 -27.95 15.64
N GLN A 200 20.81 -28.55 16.24
CA GLN A 200 20.97 -29.66 17.18
C GLN A 200 21.48 -30.93 16.48
N ILE A 201 20.95 -31.25 15.29
CA ILE A 201 21.44 -32.37 14.47
C ILE A 201 22.92 -32.16 14.12
N SER A 202 23.32 -30.94 13.76
CA SER A 202 24.71 -30.59 13.49
C SER A 202 25.62 -30.85 14.70
N ARG A 203 25.16 -30.52 15.92
CA ARG A 203 25.90 -30.86 17.15
C ARG A 203 26.04 -32.36 17.33
N ILE A 204 24.99 -33.15 17.05
CA ILE A 204 25.06 -34.62 17.11
C ILE A 204 26.10 -35.15 16.12
N PHE A 205 26.10 -34.66 14.89
CA PHE A 205 27.04 -35.08 13.85
C PHE A 205 28.49 -34.77 14.27
N LEU A 206 28.71 -33.57 14.83
CA LEU A 206 30.03 -33.12 15.27
C LEU A 206 30.52 -33.78 16.56
N ARG A 207 29.71 -34.55 17.30
CA ARG A 207 30.20 -35.36 18.44
C ARG A 207 31.26 -36.37 18.02
N GLN A 208 31.25 -36.79 16.75
CA GLN A 208 32.28 -37.66 16.17
C GLN A 208 33.62 -36.92 15.94
N PHE A 209 33.64 -35.59 16.09
CA PHE A 209 34.79 -34.70 16.00
C PHE A 209 34.84 -33.79 17.25
N PRO A 210 35.26 -34.31 18.43
CA PRO A 210 35.07 -33.64 19.71
C PRO A 210 35.59 -32.19 19.77
N GLU A 211 36.72 -31.90 19.11
CA GLU A 211 37.34 -30.57 19.03
C GLU A 211 36.45 -29.53 18.30
N LEU A 212 35.55 -29.98 17.43
CA LEU A 212 34.67 -29.14 16.62
C LEU A 212 33.22 -29.11 17.15
N SER A 213 32.87 -30.00 18.07
CA SER A 213 31.51 -30.20 18.57
C SER A 213 30.85 -28.98 19.22
N ASN A 214 31.66 -28.03 19.71
CA ASN A 214 31.21 -26.77 20.32
C ASN A 214 31.65 -25.52 19.54
N ASN A 215 32.24 -25.68 18.34
CA ASN A 215 32.68 -24.55 17.53
C ASN A 215 31.44 -23.88 16.85
N PRO A 216 31.12 -22.61 17.16
CA PRO A 216 29.91 -21.97 16.62
C PRO A 216 29.90 -21.84 15.08
N GLU A 217 31.06 -21.56 14.47
CA GLU A 217 31.18 -21.40 13.02
C GLU A 217 30.97 -22.73 12.30
N THR A 218 31.57 -23.81 12.81
CA THR A 218 31.39 -25.16 12.25
C THR A 218 29.96 -25.65 12.40
N ILE A 219 29.32 -25.40 13.55
CA ILE A 219 27.91 -25.76 13.79
C ILE A 219 26.99 -24.99 12.84
N SER A 220 27.20 -23.67 12.70
CA SER A 220 26.40 -22.83 11.81
C SER A 220 26.55 -23.25 10.35
N HIS A 221 27.79 -23.51 9.91
CA HIS A 221 28.06 -23.99 8.56
C HIS A 221 27.37 -25.32 8.26
N LEU A 222 27.52 -26.31 9.15
CA LEU A 222 26.89 -27.61 8.98
C LEU A 222 25.36 -27.50 9.05
N SER A 223 24.82 -26.64 9.91
CA SER A 223 23.36 -26.42 9.97
C SER A 223 22.82 -25.87 8.66
N ASN A 224 23.49 -24.87 8.09
CA ASN A 224 23.12 -24.31 6.79
C ASN A 224 23.27 -25.35 5.67
N TYR A 225 24.29 -26.20 5.75
CA TYR A 225 24.48 -27.32 4.83
C TYR A 225 23.29 -28.31 4.89
N LEU A 226 22.83 -28.67 6.09
CA LEU A 226 21.69 -29.59 6.26
C LEU A 226 20.39 -29.01 5.72
N GLN A 227 20.18 -27.70 5.88
CA GLN A 227 19.03 -26.99 5.30
C GLN A 227 19.06 -27.03 3.78
N ARG A 228 20.23 -26.74 3.20
CA ARG A 228 20.46 -26.75 1.75
C ARG A 228 20.08 -28.08 1.11
N ILE A 229 20.43 -29.19 1.74
CA ILE A 229 20.28 -30.52 1.13
C ILE A 229 18.91 -31.16 1.41
N ASN A 230 17.99 -30.44 2.06
CA ASN A 230 16.71 -30.97 2.53
C ASN A 230 16.89 -32.32 3.25
N PHE A 231 17.69 -32.29 4.33
CA PHE A 231 18.16 -33.49 5.02
C PHE A 231 17.05 -34.50 5.36
N PHE A 232 15.84 -34.03 5.70
CA PHE A 232 14.72 -34.92 6.07
C PHE A 232 14.18 -35.73 4.90
N LYS A 233 14.26 -35.23 3.67
CA LYS A 233 13.92 -36.01 2.48
C LYS A 233 14.87 -37.21 2.32
N MET A 234 16.15 -37.06 2.66
CA MET A 234 17.12 -38.17 2.68
C MET A 234 16.88 -39.15 3.84
N VAL A 235 16.49 -38.64 5.01
CA VAL A 235 16.14 -39.49 6.16
C VAL A 235 14.90 -40.34 5.87
N GLN A 236 13.91 -39.78 5.18
CA GLN A 236 12.67 -40.46 4.83
C GLN A 236 12.91 -41.76 4.03
N SER A 237 13.87 -41.78 3.10
CA SER A 237 14.20 -42.99 2.33
C SER A 237 14.91 -44.08 3.13
N HIS A 238 15.43 -43.74 4.32
CA HIS A 238 16.16 -44.64 5.21
C HIS A 238 15.47 -44.82 6.57
N ILE A 239 14.18 -44.47 6.68
CA ILE A 239 13.45 -44.43 7.96
C ILE A 239 13.35 -45.80 8.65
N ASP A 240 13.34 -46.88 7.85
CA ASP A 240 13.29 -48.26 8.35
C ASP A 240 14.67 -48.79 8.80
N GLU A 241 15.74 -48.03 8.56
CA GLU A 241 17.09 -48.38 8.98
C GLU A 241 17.37 -47.93 10.42
N LYS A 242 18.33 -48.60 11.09
CA LYS A 242 18.78 -48.16 12.42
C LYS A 242 19.65 -46.91 12.36
N SER A 243 20.42 -46.75 11.29
CA SER A 243 21.39 -45.67 11.14
C SER A 243 21.70 -45.41 9.68
N ILE A 244 21.92 -44.14 9.33
CA ILE A 244 22.28 -43.69 7.99
C ILE A 244 23.77 -43.29 7.92
N SER A 245 24.45 -43.66 6.84
CA SER A 245 25.82 -43.20 6.52
C SER A 245 25.76 -41.98 5.60
N LEU A 246 26.40 -40.88 5.99
CA LEU A 246 26.34 -39.60 5.28
C LEU A 246 27.74 -39.05 5.03
N ILE A 247 27.90 -38.30 3.94
CA ILE A 247 29.04 -37.39 3.73
C ILE A 247 28.57 -35.98 4.05
N ILE A 248 29.24 -35.33 4.99
CA ILE A 248 28.90 -33.98 5.46
C ILE A 248 30.06 -32.99 5.24
N GLU A 249 29.72 -31.71 5.14
CA GLU A 249 30.67 -30.60 5.12
C GLU A 249 31.07 -30.20 6.54
N ILE A 250 32.37 -30.17 6.80
CA ILE A 250 32.94 -29.69 8.06
C ILE A 250 33.82 -28.47 7.76
N TYR A 251 33.39 -27.32 8.27
CA TYR A 251 34.18 -26.10 8.20
C TYR A 251 35.17 -26.00 9.35
N HIS A 252 36.45 -25.87 9.03
CA HIS A 252 37.52 -25.73 10.02
C HIS A 252 38.69 -24.95 9.41
N ASN A 253 39.27 -24.01 10.16
CA ASN A 253 40.41 -23.19 9.71
C ASN A 253 40.21 -22.58 8.31
N GLN A 254 39.03 -22.04 8.03
CA GLN A 254 38.68 -21.41 6.74
C GLN A 254 38.60 -22.36 5.54
N GLU A 255 38.64 -23.67 5.75
CA GLU A 255 38.50 -24.68 4.71
C GLU A 255 37.29 -25.59 4.96
N ILE A 256 36.72 -26.14 3.89
CA ILE A 256 35.61 -27.12 3.94
C ILE A 256 36.19 -28.52 3.71
N PHE A 257 35.94 -29.42 4.65
CA PHE A 257 36.33 -30.82 4.57
C PHE A 257 35.10 -31.71 4.42
N TYR A 258 35.16 -32.69 3.53
CA TYR A 258 34.12 -33.72 3.41
C TYR A 258 34.46 -34.91 4.31
N LYS A 259 33.57 -35.25 5.24
CA LYS A 259 33.76 -36.37 6.16
C LYS A 259 32.57 -37.30 6.14
N ARG A 260 32.87 -38.60 6.19
CA ARG A 260 31.87 -39.65 6.37
C ARG A 260 31.52 -39.79 7.84
N ILE A 261 30.23 -39.82 8.15
CA ILE A 261 29.68 -40.06 9.46
C ILE A 261 28.61 -41.16 9.40
N THR A 262 28.34 -41.79 10.54
CA THR A 262 27.18 -42.68 10.71
C THR A 262 26.33 -42.13 11.84
N VAL A 263 25.02 -42.01 11.63
CA VAL A 263 24.11 -41.41 12.62
C VAL A 263 22.89 -42.28 12.80
N SER A 264 22.47 -42.44 14.06
CA SER A 264 21.25 -43.15 14.45
C SER A 264 20.01 -42.39 14.01
N ILE A 265 19.05 -43.09 13.39
CA ILE A 265 17.74 -42.51 13.04
C ILE A 265 16.98 -42.12 14.32
N LEU A 266 17.16 -42.87 15.41
CA LEU A 266 16.57 -42.59 16.71
C LEU A 266 17.06 -41.25 17.28
N ASP A 267 18.35 -40.95 17.15
CA ASP A 267 18.94 -39.72 17.69
C ASP A 267 18.40 -38.49 16.94
N ILE A 268 18.17 -38.62 15.63
CA ILE A 268 17.52 -37.57 14.82
C ILE A 268 16.07 -37.38 15.28
N ALA A 269 15.35 -38.49 15.48
CA ALA A 269 13.97 -38.47 15.90
C ALA A 269 13.78 -37.84 17.30
N GLU A 270 14.70 -38.11 18.24
CA GLU A 270 14.72 -37.49 19.58
C GLU A 270 14.92 -35.97 19.53
N VAL A 271 15.78 -35.47 18.64
CA VAL A 271 15.94 -34.03 18.43
C VAL A 271 14.64 -33.42 17.93
N VAL A 272 14.05 -34.00 16.89
CA VAL A 272 12.78 -33.52 16.32
C VAL A 272 11.69 -33.49 17.38
N TYR A 273 11.54 -34.57 18.15
CA TYR A 273 10.57 -34.67 19.23
C TYR A 273 10.77 -33.61 20.34
N ARG A 274 12.02 -33.26 20.64
CA ARG A 274 12.34 -32.27 21.69
C ARG A 274 12.07 -30.84 21.25
N GLU A 275 12.36 -30.50 20.00
CA GLU A 275 12.30 -29.12 19.52
C GLU A 275 10.89 -28.73 19.02
N ILE A 276 10.06 -29.69 18.61
CA ILE A 276 8.65 -29.43 18.25
C ILE A 276 7.82 -29.31 19.53
N ASN A 277 7.45 -28.08 19.92
CA ASN A 277 6.55 -27.83 21.04
C ASN A 277 5.08 -27.96 20.62
N LEU A 278 4.45 -29.09 20.92
CA LEU A 278 3.05 -29.38 20.58
C LEU A 278 2.04 -28.89 21.62
N ALA A 279 2.47 -28.36 22.77
CA ALA A 279 1.57 -27.94 23.84
C ALA A 279 0.56 -26.83 23.42
N PRO A 280 0.97 -25.77 22.69
CA PRO A 280 0.03 -24.76 22.18
C PRO A 280 -0.98 -25.35 21.18
N LEU A 281 -0.52 -26.28 20.33
CA LEU A 281 -1.37 -26.96 19.35
C LEU A 281 -2.40 -27.87 20.03
N ASN A 282 -2.01 -28.56 21.09
CA ASN A 282 -2.93 -29.34 21.92
C ASN A 282 -3.99 -28.44 22.57
N GLN A 283 -3.62 -27.30 23.13
CA GLN A 283 -4.59 -26.36 23.71
C GLN A 283 -5.61 -25.88 22.68
N LEU A 284 -5.14 -25.57 21.47
CA LEU A 284 -6.02 -25.22 20.35
C LEU A 284 -6.98 -26.36 19.99
N ALA A 285 -6.48 -27.59 19.88
CA ALA A 285 -7.30 -28.75 19.57
C ALA A 285 -8.37 -29.03 20.64
N HIS A 286 -8.05 -28.80 21.92
CA HIS A 286 -9.01 -28.90 23.01
C HIS A 286 -10.07 -27.79 22.97
N GLN A 287 -9.68 -26.56 22.63
CA GLN A 287 -10.59 -25.42 22.50
C GLN A 287 -11.63 -25.65 21.37
N TYR A 288 -11.22 -26.32 20.30
CA TYR A 288 -12.03 -26.58 19.11
C TYR A 288 -12.37 -28.08 18.96
N SER A 289 -12.84 -28.71 20.04
CA SER A 289 -13.09 -30.15 20.12
C SER A 289 -14.16 -30.69 19.16
N GLN A 290 -14.91 -29.82 18.49
CA GLN A 290 -15.86 -30.18 17.42
C GLN A 290 -15.16 -30.61 16.12
N TYR A 291 -13.86 -30.34 15.97
CA TYR A 291 -13.07 -30.71 14.80
C TYR A 291 -12.05 -31.79 15.15
N GLN A 292 -11.73 -32.61 14.16
CA GLN A 292 -10.59 -33.52 14.24
C GLN A 292 -9.35 -32.82 13.66
N PHE A 293 -8.36 -32.55 14.50
CA PHE A 293 -7.11 -31.95 14.04
C PHE A 293 -6.23 -32.99 13.37
N VAL A 294 -5.59 -32.58 12.28
CA VAL A 294 -4.72 -33.41 11.45
C VAL A 294 -3.37 -32.72 11.34
N LEU A 295 -2.32 -33.40 11.79
CA LEU A 295 -0.96 -32.91 11.72
C LEU A 295 -0.33 -33.38 10.41
N VAL A 296 0.20 -32.45 9.62
CA VAL A 296 0.95 -32.71 8.38
C VAL A 296 2.33 -32.04 8.45
N GLY A 297 3.32 -32.64 7.80
CA GLY A 297 4.69 -32.13 7.75
C GLY A 297 5.72 -33.23 7.53
N GLN A 298 6.95 -32.85 7.21
CA GLN A 298 8.06 -33.77 6.93
C GLN A 298 8.48 -34.58 8.15
N TYR A 299 8.23 -34.08 9.36
CA TYR A 299 8.56 -34.76 10.61
C TYR A 299 7.68 -35.98 10.90
N ASN A 300 6.50 -36.08 10.29
CA ASN A 300 5.56 -37.19 10.51
C ASN A 300 6.10 -38.57 10.12
N ILE A 301 7.29 -38.64 9.50
CA ILE A 301 8.04 -39.89 9.30
C ILE A 301 8.36 -40.61 10.62
N PHE A 302 8.50 -39.88 11.74
CA PHE A 302 8.91 -40.46 13.02
C PHE A 302 7.72 -40.98 13.84
N GLU A 303 7.82 -42.23 14.29
CA GLU A 303 6.81 -42.89 15.13
C GLU A 303 6.57 -42.18 16.47
N GLN A 304 7.58 -41.50 17.02
CA GLN A 304 7.52 -40.82 18.32
C GLN A 304 6.55 -39.63 18.35
N LEU A 305 6.21 -39.07 17.17
CA LEU A 305 5.20 -38.02 17.05
C LEU A 305 3.77 -38.58 17.03
N ARG A 306 3.58 -39.90 17.07
CA ARG A 306 2.24 -40.49 17.05
C ARG A 306 1.59 -40.53 18.44
N PRO A 307 0.25 -40.39 18.52
CA PRO A 307 -0.47 -40.37 19.80
C PRO A 307 -0.24 -41.58 20.68
N GLN A 308 0.03 -42.76 20.08
CA GLN A 308 0.22 -44.02 20.78
C GLN A 308 1.63 -44.18 21.39
N ALA A 309 2.60 -43.37 20.96
CA ALA A 309 4.01 -43.50 21.35
C ALA A 309 4.56 -42.28 22.13
N SER A 310 3.83 -41.15 22.13
CA SER A 310 4.28 -39.89 22.73
C SER A 310 3.81 -39.72 24.18
N ASN A 311 4.66 -39.19 25.06
CA ASN A 311 4.29 -38.74 26.41
C ASN A 311 3.64 -37.32 26.42
N GLN A 312 3.28 -36.77 25.26
CA GLN A 312 2.87 -35.37 25.08
C GLN A 312 1.36 -35.15 24.89
N ASP A 313 0.50 -36.09 25.28
CA ASP A 313 -0.97 -35.97 25.15
C ASP A 313 -1.45 -35.56 23.74
N LEU A 314 -0.92 -36.21 22.69
CA LEU A 314 -1.35 -36.00 21.29
C LEU A 314 -2.67 -36.70 20.94
N PHE A 315 -3.51 -37.02 21.92
CA PHE A 315 -4.77 -37.77 21.71
C PHE A 315 -5.75 -37.06 20.75
N SER A 316 -5.61 -35.74 20.57
CA SER A 316 -6.47 -34.93 19.72
C SER A 316 -6.02 -34.84 18.25
N PHE A 317 -4.84 -35.36 17.89
CA PHE A 317 -4.27 -35.22 16.55
C PHE A 317 -4.24 -36.55 15.77
N MET A 318 -4.69 -36.49 14.52
CA MET A 318 -4.39 -37.50 13.51
C MET A 318 -3.04 -37.16 12.87
N VAL A 319 -2.05 -38.05 13.01
CA VAL A 319 -0.72 -37.86 12.40
C VAL A 319 -0.59 -38.77 11.18
N LEU A 320 -0.59 -38.15 10.00
CA LEU A 320 -0.62 -38.85 8.71
C LEU A 320 0.76 -39.30 8.27
N LYS A 321 0.88 -40.51 7.68
CA LYS A 321 2.17 -41.01 7.22
C LYS A 321 2.56 -40.36 5.89
N PRO A 322 3.72 -39.70 5.81
CA PRO A 322 4.15 -39.07 4.58
C PRO A 322 4.49 -40.06 3.45
N ASN A 323 4.68 -41.36 3.74
CA ASN A 323 5.01 -42.39 2.75
C ASN A 323 3.77 -42.99 2.05
N ILE A 324 2.56 -42.72 2.56
CA ILE A 324 1.31 -43.21 1.99
C ILE A 324 0.65 -42.04 1.28
N GLN A 325 0.70 -42.03 -0.06
CA GLN A 325 0.16 -40.95 -0.87
C GLN A 325 -0.72 -41.50 -1.98
N ASN A 326 -1.89 -40.88 -2.17
CA ASN A 326 -2.92 -41.34 -3.10
C ASN A 326 -3.18 -40.39 -4.27
N PHE A 327 -2.51 -39.22 -4.32
CA PHE A 327 -2.96 -38.16 -5.23
C PHE A 327 -2.79 -38.49 -6.71
N SER A 328 -1.70 -39.13 -7.12
CA SER A 328 -1.47 -39.41 -8.54
C SER A 328 -2.58 -40.29 -9.15
N GLU A 329 -3.05 -41.28 -8.38
CA GLU A 329 -4.18 -42.13 -8.74
C GLU A 329 -5.50 -41.33 -8.77
N LEU A 330 -5.74 -40.50 -7.75
CA LEU A 330 -6.92 -39.62 -7.66
C LEU A 330 -6.97 -38.58 -8.78
N TRP A 331 -5.82 -38.04 -9.20
CA TRP A 331 -5.72 -37.07 -10.28
C TRP A 331 -6.07 -37.69 -11.63
N ILE A 332 -5.60 -38.92 -11.88
CA ILE A 332 -5.99 -39.67 -13.07
C ILE A 332 -7.50 -39.91 -13.08
N ASP A 333 -8.07 -40.29 -11.93
CA ASP A 333 -9.50 -40.55 -11.83
C ASP A 333 -10.34 -39.27 -12.00
N ARG A 334 -9.91 -38.18 -11.39
CA ARG A 334 -10.49 -36.84 -11.57
C ARG A 334 -10.52 -36.42 -13.03
N ASN A 335 -9.43 -36.61 -13.78
CA ASN A 335 -9.38 -36.28 -15.20
C ASN A 335 -10.29 -37.18 -16.06
N ARG A 336 -10.59 -38.41 -15.61
CA ARG A 336 -11.50 -39.33 -16.31
C ARG A 336 -12.97 -39.04 -16.02
N GLN A 337 -13.30 -38.78 -14.75
CA GLN A 337 -14.68 -38.64 -14.27
C GLN A 337 -15.18 -37.18 -14.20
N GLY A 338 -14.27 -36.20 -14.21
CA GLY A 338 -14.59 -34.77 -14.22
C GLY A 338 -15.21 -34.26 -12.91
N PHE A 339 -14.75 -34.74 -11.76
CA PHE A 339 -15.23 -34.26 -10.45
C PHE A 339 -14.38 -33.11 -9.88
N PRO A 340 -15.00 -32.20 -9.09
CA PRO A 340 -14.28 -31.09 -8.46
C PRO A 340 -13.36 -31.59 -7.35
N LEU A 341 -12.16 -31.01 -7.21
CA LEU A 341 -11.25 -31.34 -6.11
C LEU A 341 -11.65 -30.67 -4.80
N PHE A 342 -12.42 -29.59 -4.82
CA PHE A 342 -12.91 -28.95 -3.61
C PHE A 342 -14.18 -28.15 -3.89
N GLY A 343 -14.90 -27.83 -2.82
CA GLY A 343 -15.92 -26.80 -2.80
C GLY A 343 -15.62 -25.74 -1.74
N ILE A 344 -16.25 -24.58 -1.86
CA ILE A 344 -16.15 -23.47 -0.91
C ILE A 344 -17.55 -22.93 -0.62
N TYR A 345 -17.81 -22.61 0.65
CA TYR A 345 -19.03 -21.88 1.00
C TYR A 345 -18.98 -20.46 0.44
N LEU A 346 -20.08 -20.04 -0.17
CA LEU A 346 -20.22 -18.69 -0.69
C LEU A 346 -20.44 -17.69 0.43
N ASP A 347 -19.70 -16.57 0.38
CA ASP A 347 -20.01 -15.39 1.17
C ASP A 347 -21.40 -14.84 0.79
N THR A 348 -22.05 -14.16 1.73
CA THR A 348 -23.33 -13.47 1.47
C THR A 348 -23.06 -12.24 0.61
N ILE A 349 -23.57 -12.21 -0.62
CA ILE A 349 -23.41 -11.06 -1.53
C ILE A 349 -24.71 -10.26 -1.56
N GLU A 350 -24.58 -8.96 -1.34
CA GLU A 350 -25.69 -8.00 -1.36
C GLU A 350 -25.40 -6.88 -2.35
N PHE A 351 -26.45 -6.29 -2.91
CA PHE A 351 -26.35 -5.10 -3.75
C PHE A 351 -27.47 -4.11 -3.44
N ALA A 352 -27.19 -2.83 -3.63
CA ALA A 352 -28.16 -1.77 -3.37
C ALA A 352 -28.95 -1.43 -4.63
N ILE A 353 -30.27 -1.38 -4.53
CA ILE A 353 -31.15 -0.84 -5.57
C ILE A 353 -32.13 0.17 -5.00
N ALA A 354 -32.66 1.03 -5.87
CA ALA A 354 -33.78 1.89 -5.53
C ALA A 354 -35.12 1.16 -5.71
N ILE A 355 -35.87 0.96 -4.63
CA ILE A 355 -37.27 0.53 -4.65
C ILE A 355 -38.12 1.67 -4.09
N ASP A 356 -39.08 2.18 -4.86
CA ASP A 356 -39.95 3.30 -4.45
C ASP A 356 -39.16 4.53 -3.93
N ASN A 357 -38.04 4.85 -4.59
CA ASN A 357 -37.07 5.90 -4.22
C ASN A 357 -36.37 5.70 -2.86
N GLN A 358 -36.38 4.49 -2.31
CA GLN A 358 -35.58 4.12 -1.15
C GLN A 358 -34.48 3.13 -1.56
N GLU A 359 -33.27 3.35 -1.07
CA GLU A 359 -32.19 2.38 -1.22
C GLU A 359 -32.50 1.15 -0.36
N VAL A 360 -32.54 0.00 -1.02
CA VAL A 360 -32.76 -1.31 -0.39
C VAL A 360 -31.62 -2.22 -0.77
N TRP A 361 -31.01 -2.85 0.23
CA TRP A 361 -30.00 -3.88 0.05
C TRP A 361 -30.67 -5.23 -0.20
N ILE A 362 -30.26 -5.89 -1.27
CA ILE A 362 -30.82 -7.16 -1.72
C ILE A 362 -29.74 -8.21 -1.75
N GLN A 363 -30.04 -9.34 -1.10
CA GLN A 363 -29.18 -10.51 -1.11
C GLN A 363 -29.38 -11.33 -2.40
N LEU A 364 -28.29 -11.80 -2.99
CA LEU A 364 -28.29 -12.59 -4.23
C LEU A 364 -28.69 -14.07 -4.07
N SER A 365 -28.67 -14.59 -2.85
CA SER A 365 -29.03 -15.98 -2.54
C SER A 365 -29.77 -16.05 -1.21
N GLU A 366 -30.82 -16.87 -1.11
CA GLU A 366 -31.47 -17.15 0.18
C GLU A 366 -30.66 -18.14 1.04
N GLU A 367 -29.72 -18.86 0.44
CA GLU A 367 -28.95 -19.92 1.11
C GLU A 367 -27.61 -19.39 1.62
N ARG A 368 -27.54 -19.15 2.94
CA ARG A 368 -26.26 -18.97 3.67
C ARG A 368 -25.28 -20.15 3.51
N ASP A 369 -25.73 -21.26 2.92
CA ASP A 369 -25.01 -22.53 2.79
C ASP A 369 -24.72 -22.95 1.34
N ALA A 370 -24.87 -22.04 0.37
CA ALA A 370 -24.54 -22.36 -1.03
C ALA A 370 -23.04 -22.69 -1.17
N ILE A 371 -22.74 -23.80 -1.86
CA ILE A 371 -21.38 -24.28 -2.09
C ILE A 371 -21.04 -24.14 -3.57
N SER A 372 -19.93 -23.48 -3.87
CA SER A 372 -19.38 -23.43 -5.21
C SER A 372 -18.24 -24.42 -5.36
N PHE A 373 -18.24 -25.19 -6.44
CA PHE A 373 -17.30 -26.28 -6.67
C PHE A 373 -16.26 -25.90 -7.71
N GLU A 374 -15.04 -26.37 -7.53
CA GLU A 374 -13.95 -26.20 -8.49
C GLU A 374 -14.41 -26.57 -9.92
N GLY A 375 -14.15 -25.68 -10.89
CA GLY A 375 -14.47 -25.93 -12.29
C GLY A 375 -15.96 -25.86 -12.65
N ARG A 376 -16.85 -25.54 -11.71
CA ARG A 376 -18.29 -25.35 -11.96
C ARG A 376 -18.68 -23.88 -11.76
N GLU A 377 -19.34 -23.31 -12.75
CA GLU A 377 -19.91 -21.96 -12.69
C GLU A 377 -21.25 -22.00 -11.92
N THR A 378 -21.31 -21.30 -10.80
CA THR A 378 -22.54 -21.04 -10.03
C THR A 378 -23.13 -19.71 -10.48
N VAL A 379 -24.43 -19.67 -10.82
CA VAL A 379 -25.11 -18.43 -11.19
C VAL A 379 -26.09 -18.06 -10.09
N LEU A 380 -25.89 -16.88 -9.48
CA LEU A 380 -26.82 -16.28 -8.54
C LEU A 380 -27.62 -15.19 -9.24
N VAL A 381 -28.94 -15.20 -9.07
CA VAL A 381 -29.86 -14.25 -9.70
C VAL A 381 -30.40 -13.31 -8.64
N GLY A 382 -30.28 -12.01 -8.87
CA GLY A 382 -30.82 -11.01 -7.95
C GLY A 382 -32.34 -11.02 -7.97
N SER A 383 -32.96 -11.26 -6.81
CA SER A 383 -34.41 -11.25 -6.64
C SER A 383 -34.83 -10.30 -5.51
N ILE A 384 -35.94 -9.59 -5.68
CA ILE A 384 -36.57 -8.75 -4.65
C ILE A 384 -37.51 -9.66 -3.84
N PRO A 385 -37.16 -10.13 -2.63
CA PRO A 385 -37.93 -11.17 -1.93
C PRO A 385 -39.34 -10.69 -1.60
N ASN A 386 -39.47 -9.44 -1.14
CA ASN A 386 -40.74 -8.81 -0.77
C ASN A 386 -41.73 -8.67 -1.95
N ARG A 387 -41.26 -8.77 -3.19
CA ARG A 387 -42.09 -8.62 -4.41
C ARG A 387 -42.15 -9.89 -5.26
N ASN A 388 -41.38 -10.93 -4.92
CA ASN A 388 -41.18 -12.13 -5.74
C ASN A 388 -40.85 -11.77 -7.21
N GLN A 389 -39.90 -10.85 -7.41
CA GLN A 389 -39.48 -10.33 -8.72
C GLN A 389 -37.98 -10.56 -8.90
N ASP A 390 -37.57 -11.11 -10.03
CA ASP A 390 -36.17 -11.37 -10.40
C ASP A 390 -35.61 -10.35 -11.41
N PHE A 391 -36.29 -9.21 -11.54
CA PHE A 391 -35.94 -8.13 -12.45
C PHE A 391 -35.93 -6.77 -11.76
N MET A 392 -35.06 -5.90 -12.26
CA MET A 392 -34.81 -4.55 -11.77
C MET A 392 -35.08 -3.53 -12.87
N ARG A 393 -35.32 -2.27 -12.49
CA ARG A 393 -35.58 -1.19 -13.44
C ARG A 393 -34.40 -0.24 -13.49
N ILE A 394 -33.91 0.05 -14.68
CA ILE A 394 -33.02 1.18 -14.92
C ILE A 394 -33.90 2.35 -15.38
N PRO A 395 -33.92 3.50 -14.66
CA PRO A 395 -34.76 4.64 -15.00
C PRO A 395 -34.48 5.17 -16.40
N SER A 396 -35.52 5.73 -17.03
CA SER A 396 -35.42 6.35 -18.34
C SER A 396 -34.35 7.46 -18.37
N GLY A 397 -33.57 7.52 -19.46
CA GLY A 397 -32.48 8.48 -19.64
C GLY A 397 -31.17 8.12 -18.92
N THR A 398 -31.12 6.99 -18.19
CA THR A 398 -29.90 6.57 -17.49
C THR A 398 -29.02 5.71 -18.40
N ARG A 399 -27.98 6.30 -18.99
CA ARG A 399 -27.00 5.56 -19.82
C ARG A 399 -26.01 4.73 -18.98
N ILE A 400 -25.68 5.22 -17.79
CA ILE A 400 -24.73 4.59 -16.87
C ILE A 400 -25.40 4.48 -15.51
N ALA A 401 -25.60 3.26 -15.04
CA ALA A 401 -26.05 2.98 -13.68
C ALA A 401 -24.87 2.45 -12.84
N LYS A 402 -24.92 2.70 -11.53
CA LYS A 402 -23.98 2.13 -10.56
C LYS A 402 -24.74 1.19 -9.64
N LEU A 403 -24.12 0.05 -9.35
CA LEU A 403 -24.67 -0.98 -8.47
C LEU A 403 -23.69 -1.19 -7.32
N PRO A 404 -23.90 -0.52 -6.17
CA PRO A 404 -23.11 -0.75 -4.97
C PRO A 404 -23.23 -2.20 -4.51
N ILE A 405 -22.11 -2.76 -4.06
CA ILE A 405 -22.02 -4.14 -3.58
C ILE A 405 -21.47 -4.23 -2.16
N ARG A 406 -22.03 -5.18 -1.41
CA ARG A 406 -21.64 -5.58 -0.06
C ARG A 406 -21.45 -7.08 0.02
N VAL A 407 -20.64 -7.46 0.98
CA VAL A 407 -20.34 -8.84 1.27
C VAL A 407 -20.25 -9.05 2.76
N ASN A 408 -21.04 -10.00 3.28
CA ASN A 408 -21.18 -10.27 4.71
C ASN A 408 -21.37 -8.96 5.49
N ASP A 409 -22.37 -8.16 5.06
CA ASP A 409 -22.75 -6.88 5.64
C ASP A 409 -21.69 -5.75 5.56
N SER A 410 -20.59 -5.95 4.81
CA SER A 410 -19.50 -4.96 4.66
C SER A 410 -19.31 -4.54 3.21
N ASP A 411 -18.97 -3.27 2.96
CA ASP A 411 -18.70 -2.81 1.60
C ASP A 411 -17.53 -3.57 0.96
N TYR A 412 -17.72 -4.06 -0.26
CA TYR A 412 -16.63 -4.71 -0.99
C TYR A 412 -15.59 -3.68 -1.41
N CYS A 413 -14.34 -3.88 -0.99
CA CYS A 413 -13.26 -2.94 -1.20
C CYS A 413 -12.12 -3.55 -2.01
N ILE A 414 -11.52 -2.77 -2.92
CA ILE A 414 -10.23 -3.08 -3.53
C ILE A 414 -9.21 -2.08 -2.98
N ASN A 415 -8.13 -2.57 -2.37
CA ASN A 415 -7.12 -1.74 -1.70
C ASN A 415 -7.71 -0.78 -0.64
N GLY A 416 -8.76 -1.21 0.07
CA GLY A 416 -9.46 -0.39 1.07
C GLY A 416 -10.43 0.66 0.49
N ILE A 417 -10.63 0.68 -0.83
CA ILE A 417 -11.58 1.58 -1.51
C ILE A 417 -12.84 0.80 -1.87
N PRO A 418 -14.03 1.18 -1.37
CA PRO A 418 -15.30 0.55 -1.74
C PRO A 418 -15.52 0.53 -3.25
N GLN A 419 -16.23 -0.46 -3.78
CA GLN A 419 -16.44 -0.66 -5.22
C GLN A 419 -17.93 -0.66 -5.60
N ASP A 420 -18.20 -0.25 -6.84
CA ASP A 420 -19.49 -0.36 -7.52
C ASP A 420 -19.33 -1.13 -8.83
N TYR A 421 -20.37 -1.87 -9.24
CA TYR A 421 -20.47 -2.28 -10.63
C TYR A 421 -21.05 -1.15 -11.46
N LYS A 422 -20.27 -0.62 -12.39
CA LYS A 422 -20.73 0.26 -13.47
C LYS A 422 -21.45 -0.58 -14.52
N ILE A 423 -22.71 -0.26 -14.76
CA ILE A 423 -23.59 -0.83 -15.78
C ILE A 423 -23.76 0.21 -16.89
N GLU A 424 -23.20 -0.03 -18.06
CA GLU A 424 -23.24 0.87 -19.21
C GLU A 424 -24.12 0.30 -20.31
N ILE A 425 -25.13 1.07 -20.71
CA ILE A 425 -26.04 0.73 -21.79
C ILE A 425 -25.47 1.30 -23.09
N GLN A 426 -25.12 0.40 -24.03
CA GLN A 426 -24.59 0.78 -25.34
C GLN A 426 -25.72 1.04 -26.33
N ASN A 427 -25.46 1.94 -27.30
CA ASN A 427 -26.40 2.34 -28.35
C ASN A 427 -27.74 2.89 -27.81
N TYR A 428 -27.72 3.53 -26.65
CA TYR A 428 -28.84 4.34 -26.18
C TYR A 428 -28.93 5.58 -27.09
N GLU A 429 -29.72 5.50 -28.16
CA GLU A 429 -30.04 6.68 -28.98
C GLU A 429 -30.91 7.63 -28.15
N ASP A 430 -30.64 8.93 -28.25
CA ASP A 430 -31.44 10.00 -27.64
C ASP A 430 -32.83 10.05 -28.31
N ASN A 431 -33.65 9.03 -28.05
CA ASN A 431 -35.04 8.98 -28.47
C ASN A 431 -35.82 10.02 -27.66
N GLU A 432 -36.71 10.76 -28.32
CA GLU A 432 -37.55 11.80 -27.71
C GLU A 432 -38.44 11.29 -26.57
N ASN A 433 -38.59 9.96 -26.42
CA ASN A 433 -39.25 9.28 -25.31
C ASN A 433 -38.37 8.15 -24.75
N PRO A 434 -37.46 8.42 -23.80
CA PRO A 434 -36.64 7.37 -23.19
C PRO A 434 -37.52 6.40 -22.40
N GLN A 435 -37.45 5.11 -22.72
CA GLN A 435 -38.18 4.05 -22.00
C GLN A 435 -37.37 3.54 -20.81
N GLU A 436 -38.07 3.04 -19.79
CA GLU A 436 -37.48 2.28 -18.69
C GLU A 436 -36.94 0.94 -19.24
N ILE A 437 -35.77 0.50 -18.76
CA ILE A 437 -35.19 -0.79 -19.16
C ILE A 437 -35.36 -1.78 -18.02
N LEU A 438 -35.98 -2.93 -18.32
CA LEU A 438 -36.11 -4.03 -17.37
C LEU A 438 -34.91 -4.97 -17.51
N VAL A 439 -34.18 -5.17 -16.42
CA VAL A 439 -32.95 -5.96 -16.43
C VAL A 439 -32.95 -7.06 -15.38
N GLN A 440 -32.37 -8.21 -15.71
CA GLN A 440 -32.06 -9.27 -14.77
C GLN A 440 -30.57 -9.22 -14.41
N ILE A 441 -30.28 -9.23 -13.11
CA ILE A 441 -28.92 -9.18 -12.57
C ILE A 441 -28.45 -10.60 -12.27
N ASN A 442 -27.45 -11.08 -13.02
CA ASN A 442 -26.90 -12.43 -12.87
C ASN A 442 -25.42 -12.35 -12.45
N PHE A 443 -25.12 -12.83 -11.26
CA PHE A 443 -23.75 -13.00 -10.79
C PHE A 443 -23.27 -14.40 -11.14
N ARG A 444 -22.23 -14.46 -11.96
CA ARG A 444 -21.57 -15.73 -12.30
C ARG A 444 -20.31 -15.88 -11.48
N LEU A 445 -20.29 -16.94 -10.69
CA LEU A 445 -19.29 -17.22 -9.68
C LEU A 445 -18.60 -18.54 -10.02
N GLN A 446 -17.28 -18.58 -10.00
CA GLN A 446 -16.53 -19.81 -10.23
C GLN A 446 -15.24 -19.75 -9.40
N PRO A 447 -14.93 -20.78 -8.59
CA PRO A 447 -13.71 -20.80 -7.80
C PRO A 447 -12.49 -20.65 -8.70
N GLY A 448 -11.62 -19.71 -8.33
CA GLY A 448 -10.46 -19.36 -9.14
C GLY A 448 -10.76 -18.50 -10.38
N SER A 449 -11.85 -17.75 -10.41
CA SER A 449 -12.11 -16.74 -11.46
C SER A 449 -12.75 -15.48 -10.86
N PHE A 450 -12.46 -14.32 -11.46
CA PHE A 450 -13.18 -13.10 -11.11
C PHE A 450 -14.67 -13.27 -11.49
N PRO A 451 -15.61 -12.99 -10.59
CA PRO A 451 -17.02 -13.10 -10.85
C PRO A 451 -17.42 -12.05 -11.85
N LYS A 452 -18.39 -12.46 -12.63
CA LYS A 452 -18.87 -11.68 -13.73
C LYS A 452 -20.30 -11.28 -13.43
N LEU A 453 -20.50 -9.99 -13.23
CA LEU A 453 -21.84 -9.43 -13.29
C LEU A 453 -22.30 -9.46 -14.75
N ILE A 454 -23.39 -10.16 -15.03
CA ILE A 454 -24.07 -10.11 -16.32
C ILE A 454 -25.44 -9.50 -16.10
N VAL A 455 -25.63 -8.31 -16.64
CA VAL A 455 -26.94 -7.65 -16.66
C VAL A 455 -27.59 -7.98 -17.99
N ARG A 456 -28.71 -8.71 -17.96
CA ARG A 456 -29.48 -9.08 -19.15
C ARG A 456 -30.66 -8.13 -19.29
N ASP A 457 -30.79 -7.50 -20.45
CA ASP A 457 -32.02 -6.84 -20.85
C ASP A 457 -33.10 -7.90 -21.12
N LEU A 458 -34.23 -7.80 -20.45
CA LEU A 458 -35.34 -8.75 -20.63
C LEU A 458 -36.01 -8.61 -21.99
N ASP A 459 -35.96 -7.42 -22.59
CA ASP A 459 -36.53 -7.15 -23.90
C ASP A 459 -35.51 -7.36 -25.04
N ASN A 460 -34.25 -7.70 -24.71
CA ASN A 460 -33.13 -7.89 -25.64
C ASN A 460 -32.93 -6.75 -26.65
N GLN A 461 -33.24 -5.51 -26.25
CA GLN A 461 -33.11 -4.32 -27.10
C GLN A 461 -31.71 -3.71 -27.00
N TYR A 462 -31.10 -3.75 -25.82
CA TYR A 462 -29.83 -3.07 -25.53
C TYR A 462 -28.69 -4.02 -25.21
N ILE A 463 -27.48 -3.65 -25.63
CA ILE A 463 -26.25 -4.31 -25.21
C ILE A 463 -25.79 -3.63 -23.91
N ILE A 464 -25.73 -4.40 -22.82
CA ILE A 464 -25.33 -3.88 -21.52
C ILE A 464 -23.93 -4.42 -21.17
N GLN A 465 -23.01 -3.51 -20.90
CA GLN A 465 -21.67 -3.84 -20.40
C GLN A 465 -21.55 -3.55 -18.92
N THR A 466 -20.80 -4.39 -18.23
CA THR A 466 -20.56 -4.30 -16.79
C THR A 466 -19.08 -4.25 -16.52
N SER A 467 -18.67 -3.42 -15.57
CA SER A 467 -17.29 -3.35 -15.10
C SER A 467 -17.28 -2.93 -13.64
N LEU A 468 -16.29 -3.39 -12.88
CA LEU A 468 -16.11 -2.95 -11.52
C LEU A 468 -15.32 -1.64 -11.50
N VAL A 469 -15.75 -0.66 -10.72
CA VAL A 469 -15.11 0.66 -10.57
C VAL A 469 -15.07 1.07 -9.11
N ASP A 470 -14.12 1.94 -8.75
CA ASP A 470 -14.09 2.54 -7.42
C ASP A 470 -15.42 3.26 -7.14
N ARG A 471 -16.04 2.95 -6.00
CA ARG A 471 -17.16 3.71 -5.44
C ARG A 471 -16.58 5.03 -4.96
N HIS A 472 -16.44 5.95 -5.91
CA HIS A 472 -16.38 7.35 -5.58
C HIS A 472 -17.68 7.68 -4.87
N SER A 473 -17.57 8.11 -3.61
CA SER A 473 -18.65 8.78 -2.88
C SER A 473 -19.42 9.64 -3.87
N GLU A 474 -20.76 9.54 -3.88
CA GLU A 474 -21.63 10.40 -4.68
C GLU A 474 -20.95 11.74 -4.89
N SER A 475 -20.73 12.14 -6.16
CA SER A 475 -19.91 13.28 -6.55
C SER A 475 -20.08 14.40 -5.52
N THR A 476 -19.15 14.46 -4.56
CA THR A 476 -19.38 15.26 -3.37
C THR A 476 -19.29 16.69 -3.87
N PHE A 477 -20.43 17.37 -3.82
CA PHE A 477 -20.49 18.73 -4.29
C PHE A 477 -20.07 19.64 -3.15
N TYR A 478 -18.97 20.33 -3.39
CA TYR A 478 -18.33 21.17 -2.41
C TYR A 478 -18.73 22.61 -2.61
N SER A 479 -18.98 23.26 -1.47
CA SER A 479 -19.24 24.69 -1.39
C SER A 479 -18.05 25.48 -0.81
N TYR A 480 -16.93 24.78 -0.57
CA TYR A 480 -15.64 25.27 -0.10
C TYR A 480 -14.56 24.22 -0.39
N ILE A 481 -13.28 24.57 -0.27
CA ILE A 481 -12.20 23.58 -0.36
C ILE A 481 -11.99 22.95 1.01
N PRO A 482 -12.14 21.62 1.19
CA PRO A 482 -11.89 20.97 2.47
C PRO A 482 -10.44 21.21 2.95
N PRO A 483 -10.24 21.54 4.24
CA PRO A 483 -8.92 21.65 4.85
C PRO A 483 -8.04 20.42 4.64
N GLU A 484 -8.63 19.23 4.67
CA GLU A 484 -7.97 17.95 4.45
C GLU A 484 -7.32 17.88 3.07
N ASN A 485 -8.02 18.33 2.03
CA ASN A 485 -7.51 18.34 0.65
C ASN A 485 -6.30 19.28 0.50
N ILE A 486 -6.34 20.44 1.16
CA ILE A 486 -5.20 21.36 1.21
C ILE A 486 -4.01 20.68 1.89
N ASN A 487 -4.23 20.02 3.02
CA ASN A 487 -3.18 19.33 3.76
C ASN A 487 -2.58 18.15 2.99
N GLN A 488 -3.42 17.34 2.33
CA GLN A 488 -2.98 16.25 1.45
C GLN A 488 -2.14 16.77 0.28
N ASN A 489 -2.59 17.85 -0.38
CA ASN A 489 -1.82 18.48 -1.46
C ASN A 489 -0.45 18.98 -0.97
N ARG A 490 -0.39 19.63 0.20
CA ARG A 490 0.87 20.05 0.83
C ARG A 490 1.82 18.88 1.06
N GLN A 491 1.32 17.76 1.60
CA GLN A 491 2.11 16.55 1.86
C GLN A 491 2.64 15.93 0.56
N GLN A 492 1.78 15.75 -0.45
CA GLN A 492 2.18 15.19 -1.75
C GLN A 492 3.25 16.06 -2.44
N ARG A 493 3.06 17.38 -2.43
CA ARG A 493 4.04 18.34 -2.98
C ARG A 493 5.36 18.29 -2.24
N SER A 494 5.34 18.16 -0.92
CA SER A 494 6.54 18.02 -0.09
C SER A 494 7.33 16.76 -0.44
N LEU A 495 6.67 15.59 -0.51
CA LEU A 495 7.34 14.33 -0.86
C LEU A 495 8.00 14.40 -2.24
N SER A 496 7.29 14.95 -3.24
CA SER A 496 7.85 15.15 -4.58
C SER A 496 9.05 16.11 -4.58
N GLN A 497 8.99 17.17 -3.77
CA GLN A 497 10.03 18.19 -3.70
C GLN A 497 11.27 17.70 -2.95
N ILE A 498 11.12 16.91 -1.88
CA ILE A 498 12.22 16.26 -1.16
C ILE A 498 12.99 15.34 -2.10
N GLY A 499 12.29 14.54 -2.92
CA GLY A 499 12.93 13.72 -3.95
C GLY A 499 13.73 14.52 -4.99
N ARG A 500 13.40 15.80 -5.23
CA ARG A 500 14.17 16.67 -6.13
C ARG A 500 15.41 17.26 -5.47
N LEU A 501 15.37 17.52 -4.16
CA LEU A 501 16.52 18.00 -3.41
C LEU A 501 17.70 17.04 -3.48
N THR A 502 17.43 15.73 -3.38
CA THR A 502 18.47 14.68 -3.35
C THR A 502 19.23 14.54 -4.68
N VAL A 503 18.59 14.85 -5.80
CA VAL A 503 19.14 14.66 -7.15
C VAL A 503 19.85 15.92 -7.69
N ASN A 504 19.65 17.09 -7.06
CA ASN A 504 20.07 18.35 -7.66
C ASN A 504 21.54 18.70 -7.43
N HIS A 505 22.37 18.57 -8.48
CA HIS A 505 23.80 18.90 -8.39
C HIS A 505 24.09 20.35 -7.97
N ARG A 506 23.28 21.34 -8.38
CA ARG A 506 23.51 22.75 -7.99
C ARG A 506 23.27 23.01 -6.51
N PHE A 507 22.50 22.15 -5.85
CA PHE A 507 22.24 22.26 -4.42
C PHE A 507 23.45 21.83 -3.59
N GLN A 508 24.37 21.04 -4.16
CA GLN A 508 25.60 20.63 -3.49
C GLN A 508 26.55 21.80 -3.17
N ASP A 509 26.49 22.88 -3.96
CA ASP A 509 27.28 24.11 -3.72
C ASP A 509 26.64 25.04 -2.68
N PHE A 510 25.38 24.79 -2.30
CA PHE A 510 24.62 25.65 -1.40
C PHE A 510 25.30 25.89 -0.03
N PRO A 511 25.87 24.87 0.65
CA PRO A 511 26.56 25.06 1.93
C PRO A 511 27.77 25.99 1.82
N THR A 512 28.49 25.96 0.70
CA THR A 512 29.63 26.84 0.46
C THR A 512 29.19 28.30 0.38
N TYR A 513 28.09 28.58 -0.30
CA TYR A 513 27.54 29.94 -0.37
C TYR A 513 26.95 30.41 0.97
N LEU A 514 26.34 29.51 1.75
CA LEU A 514 25.90 29.83 3.12
C LEU A 514 27.07 30.27 4.01
N ASN A 515 28.20 29.57 3.96
CA ASN A 515 29.40 29.93 4.71
C ASN A 515 29.99 31.28 4.26
N ALA A 516 29.99 31.55 2.96
CA ALA A 516 30.43 32.84 2.43
C ALA A 516 29.53 34.00 2.89
N ILE A 517 28.21 33.79 2.94
CA ILE A 517 27.25 34.76 3.48
C ILE A 517 27.52 34.98 4.97
N ALA A 518 27.62 33.91 5.76
CA ALA A 518 27.87 33.98 7.20
C ALA A 518 29.13 34.79 7.52
N THR A 519 30.21 34.56 6.77
CA THR A 519 31.48 35.30 6.94
C THR A 519 31.36 36.76 6.51
N GLY A 520 30.64 37.04 5.42
CA GLY A 520 30.47 38.40 4.88
C GLY A 520 29.54 39.30 5.71
N LEU A 521 28.65 38.73 6.52
CA LEU A 521 27.74 39.48 7.38
C LEU A 521 28.45 40.26 8.51
N ASP A 522 29.68 39.89 8.86
CA ASP A 522 30.49 40.55 9.90
C ASP A 522 31.37 41.69 9.39
N GLN A 523 31.36 41.95 8.09
CA GLN A 523 32.33 42.83 7.47
C GLN A 523 31.78 44.25 7.18
N SER A 524 32.69 45.20 6.89
CA SER A 524 32.36 46.63 6.76
C SER A 524 31.52 46.98 5.52
N ARG A 525 30.84 48.14 5.53
CA ARG A 525 29.97 48.63 4.42
C ARG A 525 30.63 48.64 3.04
N ASN A 526 31.96 48.70 2.96
CA ASN A 526 32.69 48.75 1.70
C ASN A 526 32.64 47.43 0.91
N GLN A 527 32.15 46.34 1.52
CA GLN A 527 32.07 45.01 0.90
C GLN A 527 30.65 44.59 0.50
N TYR A 528 29.70 45.53 0.45
CA TYR A 528 28.33 45.24 0.00
C TYR A 528 28.26 44.62 -1.40
N GLY A 529 29.21 44.91 -2.29
CA GLY A 529 29.29 44.28 -3.61
C GLY A 529 29.54 42.77 -3.54
N GLU A 530 30.51 42.34 -2.74
CA GLU A 530 30.86 40.94 -2.56
C GLU A 530 29.74 40.17 -1.85
N LEU A 531 29.19 40.75 -0.77
CA LEU A 531 28.07 40.15 -0.05
C LEU A 531 26.82 40.03 -0.94
N THR A 532 26.54 41.02 -1.79
CA THR A 532 25.48 40.94 -2.79
C THR A 532 25.69 39.75 -3.72
N ALA A 533 26.91 39.55 -4.24
CA ALA A 533 27.21 38.42 -5.13
C ALA A 533 27.00 37.07 -4.45
N SER A 534 27.40 36.93 -3.17
CA SER A 534 27.17 35.71 -2.37
C SER A 534 25.69 35.39 -2.22
N PHE A 535 24.83 36.38 -1.91
CA PHE A 535 23.38 36.18 -1.91
C PHE A 535 22.85 35.77 -3.29
N ARG A 536 23.41 36.34 -4.37
CA ARG A 536 22.99 35.98 -5.73
C ARG A 536 23.30 34.53 -6.07
N ASN A 537 24.51 34.08 -5.76
CA ASN A 537 24.93 32.71 -6.02
C ASN A 537 24.11 31.73 -5.17
N ALA A 538 23.88 32.05 -3.89
CA ALA A 538 23.05 31.22 -3.02
C ALA A 538 21.61 31.08 -3.53
N TYR A 539 20.94 32.17 -3.94
CA TYR A 539 19.59 32.05 -4.48
C TYR A 539 19.58 31.35 -5.84
N GLN A 540 20.62 31.44 -6.67
CA GLN A 540 20.70 30.76 -7.95
C GLN A 540 20.70 29.24 -7.81
N CYS A 541 21.26 28.70 -6.72
CA CYS A 541 21.13 27.28 -6.37
C CYS A 541 19.66 26.89 -6.17
N LEU A 542 18.85 27.79 -5.58
CA LEU A 542 17.45 27.55 -5.22
C LEU A 542 16.47 27.84 -6.37
N ASN A 543 16.88 28.68 -7.34
CA ASN A 543 16.01 29.23 -8.38
C ASN A 543 15.75 28.22 -9.51
N GLN A 544 14.73 27.39 -9.29
CA GLN A 544 14.18 26.42 -10.23
C GLN A 544 12.66 26.61 -10.36
N GLN A 545 12.02 25.95 -11.33
CA GLN A 545 10.57 26.03 -11.51
C GLN A 545 9.95 24.66 -11.24
N PRO A 546 9.29 24.43 -10.09
CA PRO A 546 9.20 25.29 -8.90
C PRO A 546 10.53 25.39 -8.12
N ASP A 547 10.63 26.38 -7.20
CA ASP A 547 11.85 26.59 -6.41
C ASP A 547 12.14 25.38 -5.52
N LEU A 548 13.43 25.10 -5.30
CA LEU A 548 13.85 23.87 -4.63
C LEU A 548 13.30 23.68 -3.21
N LEU A 549 13.12 24.76 -2.46
CA LEU A 549 12.68 24.72 -1.06
C LEU A 549 11.20 25.06 -0.84
N GLN A 550 10.46 25.39 -1.91
CA GLN A 550 9.10 25.97 -1.78
C GLN A 550 8.10 25.09 -1.05
N PHE A 551 8.17 23.78 -1.28
CA PHE A 551 7.20 22.81 -0.79
C PHE A 551 7.76 21.85 0.25
N VAL A 552 9.04 22.00 0.61
CA VAL A 552 9.73 21.05 1.49
C VAL A 552 9.18 21.19 2.91
N ASP A 553 8.72 20.07 3.45
CA ASP A 553 8.30 20.01 4.84
C ASP A 553 9.51 19.87 5.77
N ILE A 554 9.70 20.87 6.62
CA ILE A 554 10.85 20.98 7.52
C ILE A 554 10.81 19.97 8.68
N SER A 555 9.64 19.42 8.99
CA SER A 555 9.44 18.33 9.97
C SER A 555 9.72 16.94 9.39
N SER A 556 10.09 16.85 8.11
CA SER A 556 10.46 15.58 7.50
C SER A 556 11.70 14.97 8.18
N HIS A 557 11.66 13.66 8.37
CA HIS A 557 12.80 12.88 8.90
C HIS A 557 13.83 12.53 7.81
N ASP A 558 13.69 13.09 6.60
CA ASP A 558 14.68 12.89 5.54
C ASP A 558 16.06 13.44 5.97
N PRO A 559 17.15 12.65 5.81
CA PRO A 559 18.49 13.07 6.22
C PRO A 559 18.95 14.38 5.58
N ASN A 560 18.57 14.66 4.33
CA ASN A 560 18.99 15.86 3.62
C ASN A 560 18.25 17.10 4.14
N VAL A 561 16.98 16.95 4.48
CA VAL A 561 16.18 18.00 5.13
C VAL A 561 16.75 18.32 6.50
N THR A 562 17.07 17.28 7.28
CA THR A 562 17.68 17.42 8.62
C THR A 562 19.05 18.10 8.54
N LEU A 563 19.91 17.69 7.60
CA LEU A 563 21.22 18.29 7.38
C LEU A 563 21.11 19.77 6.97
N LEU A 564 20.18 20.10 6.06
CA LEU A 564 19.94 21.48 5.64
C LEU A 564 19.48 22.36 6.80
N ALA A 565 18.57 21.86 7.64
CA ALA A 565 18.11 22.58 8.83
C ALA A 565 19.30 22.91 9.75
N GLN A 566 20.18 21.94 10.02
CA GLN A 566 21.40 22.14 10.82
C GLN A 566 22.36 23.16 10.19
N GLN A 567 22.55 23.12 8.87
CA GLN A 567 23.41 24.07 8.17
C GLN A 567 22.89 25.52 8.26
N LEU A 568 21.59 25.71 8.11
CA LEU A 568 20.96 27.03 8.22
C LEU A 568 21.02 27.58 9.66
N GLU A 569 20.83 26.72 10.66
CA GLU A 569 21.00 27.08 12.06
C GLU A 569 22.45 27.52 12.37
N ASN A 570 23.43 26.75 11.90
CA ASN A 570 24.86 27.04 12.09
C ASN A 570 25.34 28.31 11.37
N ALA A 571 24.71 28.68 10.25
CA ALA A 571 25.09 29.86 9.46
C ALA A 571 24.77 31.21 10.13
N GLN A 572 24.10 31.21 11.29
CA GLN A 572 23.77 32.43 12.07
C GLN A 572 23.09 33.54 11.25
N LEU A 573 22.21 33.14 10.33
CA LEU A 573 21.60 34.05 9.35
C LEU A 573 20.66 35.10 9.94
N HIS A 574 20.30 35.01 11.24
CA HIS A 574 19.52 36.04 11.94
C HIS A 574 20.15 37.46 11.80
N ARG A 575 21.48 37.53 11.61
CA ARG A 575 22.22 38.78 11.33
C ARG A 575 21.79 39.48 10.04
N MET A 576 21.25 38.75 9.06
CA MET A 576 20.68 39.33 7.84
C MET A 576 19.54 40.30 8.16
N ILE A 577 18.69 39.97 9.13
CA ILE A 577 17.56 40.82 9.53
C ILE A 577 18.05 42.11 10.17
N ASN A 578 19.11 42.03 10.98
CA ASN A 578 19.78 43.21 11.53
C ASN A 578 20.32 44.12 10.42
N LEU A 579 20.90 43.54 9.37
CA LEU A 579 21.40 44.29 8.23
C LEU A 579 20.27 45.00 7.47
N ILE A 580 19.15 44.33 7.20
CA ILE A 580 17.94 44.95 6.63
C ILE A 580 17.53 46.16 7.49
N SER A 581 17.33 45.93 8.79
CA SER A 581 16.85 46.94 9.72
C SER A 581 17.80 48.13 9.83
N ASN A 582 19.11 47.88 9.87
CA ASN A 582 20.14 48.92 9.96
C ASN A 582 20.19 49.80 8.70
N VAL A 583 20.08 49.21 7.51
CA VAL A 583 20.11 49.96 6.24
C VAL A 583 18.86 50.83 6.13
N PHE A 584 17.67 50.30 6.44
CA PHE A 584 16.44 51.08 6.44
C PHE A 584 16.44 52.17 7.52
N SER A 585 16.79 51.84 8.77
CA SER A 585 16.88 52.81 9.86
C SER A 585 17.86 53.95 9.55
N ALA A 586 18.97 53.66 8.88
CA ALA A 586 19.91 54.69 8.44
C ALA A 586 19.31 55.59 7.36
N CYS A 587 18.53 55.04 6.42
CA CYS A 587 17.84 55.84 5.41
C CYS A 587 16.79 56.76 6.03
N ASP A 588 16.01 56.26 6.99
CA ASP A 588 14.98 57.03 7.67
C ASP A 588 15.58 58.14 8.56
N ARG A 589 16.59 57.81 9.37
CA ARG A 589 17.30 58.79 10.22
C ARG A 589 17.92 59.93 9.41
N HIS A 590 18.47 59.62 8.24
CA HIS A 590 19.13 60.59 7.38
C HIS A 590 18.21 61.15 6.28
N ARG A 591 16.93 60.79 6.26
CA ARG A 591 15.92 61.16 5.24
C ARG A 591 16.46 61.08 3.81
N ARG A 592 17.19 60.02 3.50
CA ARG A 592 17.84 59.82 2.19
C ARG A 592 17.28 58.61 1.47
N ARG A 593 17.39 58.61 0.14
CA ARG A 593 17.10 57.42 -0.67
C ARG A 593 18.23 56.40 -0.55
N LEU A 594 17.90 55.14 -0.80
CA LEU A 594 18.86 54.05 -0.96
C LEU A 594 19.77 54.34 -2.15
N ASN A 595 21.08 54.17 -1.98
CA ASN A 595 22.01 54.19 -3.11
C ASN A 595 21.95 52.86 -3.89
N SER A 596 22.60 52.79 -5.06
CA SER A 596 22.56 51.62 -5.94
C SER A 596 23.08 50.33 -5.29
N TYR A 597 24.15 50.43 -4.49
CA TYR A 597 24.74 49.29 -3.79
C TYR A 597 23.86 48.77 -2.66
N GLU A 598 23.32 49.67 -1.83
CA GLU A 598 22.36 49.34 -0.77
C GLU A 598 21.09 48.72 -1.33
N ARG A 599 20.58 49.26 -2.44
CA ARG A 599 19.42 48.70 -3.14
C ARG A 599 19.71 47.30 -3.67
N GLY A 600 20.86 47.10 -4.31
CA GLY A 600 21.26 45.79 -4.86
C GLY A 600 21.43 44.72 -3.78
N LEU A 601 22.00 45.11 -2.64
CA LEU A 601 22.16 44.27 -1.46
C LEU A 601 20.80 43.90 -0.88
N LEU A 602 19.96 44.90 -0.55
CA LEU A 602 18.64 44.66 0.04
C LEU A 602 17.78 43.78 -0.85
N LEU A 603 17.75 44.02 -2.17
CA LEU A 603 16.99 43.20 -3.10
C LEU A 603 17.46 41.73 -3.06
N SER A 604 18.78 41.50 -3.14
CA SER A 604 19.33 40.13 -3.17
C SER A 604 19.11 39.41 -1.84
N LEU A 605 19.22 40.14 -0.73
CA LEU A 605 18.99 39.65 0.62
C LEU A 605 17.51 39.31 0.86
N ILE A 606 16.58 40.17 0.45
CA ILE A 606 15.13 39.94 0.55
C ILE A 606 14.71 38.73 -0.30
N ILE A 607 15.18 38.64 -1.55
CA ILE A 607 14.91 37.49 -2.43
C ILE A 607 15.42 36.22 -1.76
N PHE A 608 16.67 36.20 -1.31
CA PHE A 608 17.27 35.04 -0.68
C PHE A 608 16.49 34.61 0.58
N THR A 609 16.13 35.55 1.45
CA THR A 609 15.32 35.29 2.66
C THR A 609 13.98 34.64 2.30
N GLY A 610 13.28 35.19 1.30
CA GLY A 610 12.01 34.62 0.85
C GLY A 610 12.13 33.23 0.23
N LYS A 611 13.26 32.90 -0.40
CA LYS A 611 13.51 31.59 -1.03
C LYS A 611 13.84 30.48 -0.03
N LEU A 612 14.03 30.80 1.25
CA LEU A 612 14.20 29.80 2.31
C LEU A 612 12.85 29.25 2.81
N TYR A 613 11.73 29.92 2.50
CA TYR A 613 10.38 29.44 2.79
C TYR A 613 10.21 28.96 4.24
N ARG A 614 9.79 27.70 4.46
CA ARG A 614 9.59 27.10 5.79
C ARG A 614 10.87 27.05 6.64
N PHE A 615 12.06 27.04 6.04
CA PHE A 615 13.32 27.07 6.78
C PHE A 615 13.65 28.46 7.35
N SER A 616 12.92 29.51 6.96
CA SER A 616 13.13 30.86 7.52
C SER A 616 12.87 30.94 9.03
N GLN A 617 12.18 29.96 9.63
CA GLN A 617 12.00 29.88 11.09
C GLN A 617 13.34 29.83 11.85
N TYR A 618 14.36 29.19 11.26
CA TYR A 618 15.70 29.10 11.85
C TYR A 618 16.45 30.45 11.81
N ILE A 619 15.91 31.43 11.07
CA ILE A 619 16.45 32.78 10.92
C ILE A 619 15.65 33.79 11.75
N CYS A 620 14.34 33.61 11.84
CA CYS A 620 13.38 34.56 12.40
C CYS A 620 12.98 34.25 13.85
N SER A 621 13.78 33.47 14.59
CA SER A 621 13.43 32.90 15.91
C SER A 621 13.37 33.89 17.09
N GLN A 622 13.58 35.20 16.88
CA GLN A 622 13.58 36.22 17.95
C GLN A 622 12.50 37.28 17.73
N ASN A 623 11.56 37.43 18.67
CA ASN A 623 10.39 38.31 18.57
C ASN A 623 10.72 39.79 18.27
N LEU A 624 11.87 40.29 18.74
CA LEU A 624 12.36 41.66 18.49
C LEU A 624 12.68 41.97 17.02
N LEU A 625 12.91 40.94 16.20
CA LEU A 625 13.20 41.07 14.77
C LEU A 625 11.91 41.12 13.92
N LEU A 626 10.81 40.58 14.44
CA LEU A 626 9.50 40.51 13.78
C LEU A 626 8.86 41.90 13.65
N ASP A 627 8.76 42.63 14.77
CA ASP A 627 8.24 44.01 14.80
C ASP A 627 9.02 44.92 13.84
N ARG A 628 10.34 44.72 13.75
CA ARG A 628 11.22 45.50 12.88
C ARG A 628 11.05 45.16 11.40
N LEU A 629 10.69 43.94 11.03
CA LEU A 629 10.45 43.59 9.63
C LEU A 629 9.08 44.09 9.15
N PHE A 630 8.02 43.91 9.95
CA PHE A 630 6.67 44.29 9.53
C PHE A 630 6.40 45.80 9.61
N SER A 631 7.08 46.53 10.49
CA SER A 631 7.03 48.01 10.53
C SER A 631 7.61 48.69 9.28
N LEU A 632 8.49 48.02 8.54
CA LEU A 632 9.11 48.55 7.31
C LEU A 632 8.20 48.47 6.09
N SER A 633 7.09 47.72 6.15
CA SER A 633 6.13 47.54 5.03
C SER A 633 5.41 48.85 4.65
N GLN A 634 5.41 49.85 5.53
CA GLN A 634 4.83 51.17 5.29
C GLN A 634 5.75 52.11 4.48
N LEU A 635 6.95 51.68 4.11
CA LEU A 635 7.94 52.56 3.51
C LEU A 635 7.75 52.75 2.00
N ARG A 636 7.73 54.02 1.59
CA ARG A 636 7.61 54.50 0.20
C ARG A 636 8.91 54.31 -0.60
N TYR A 637 9.42 53.09 -0.67
CA TYR A 637 10.57 52.78 -1.53
C TYR A 637 10.11 52.25 -2.90
N ASP A 638 11.06 52.14 -3.83
CA ASP A 638 10.83 51.76 -5.23
C ASP A 638 9.83 50.59 -5.37
N LYS A 639 8.87 50.72 -6.29
CA LYS A 639 7.80 49.75 -6.54
C LYS A 639 8.29 48.31 -6.71
N GLY A 640 9.48 48.11 -7.29
CA GLY A 640 10.05 46.77 -7.46
C GLY A 640 10.50 46.15 -6.14
N LEU A 641 11.11 46.95 -5.25
CA LEU A 641 11.61 46.48 -3.96
C LEU A 641 10.45 46.24 -2.98
N SER A 642 9.44 47.12 -2.98
CA SER A 642 8.27 46.97 -2.08
C SER A 642 7.47 45.71 -2.38
N ASN A 643 7.29 45.38 -3.66
CA ASN A 643 6.56 44.17 -4.07
C ASN A 643 7.33 42.90 -3.69
N GLU A 644 8.63 42.83 -3.98
CA GLU A 644 9.45 41.68 -3.58
C GLU A 644 9.52 41.55 -2.04
N TYR A 645 9.50 42.68 -1.32
CA TYR A 645 9.44 42.69 0.13
C TYR A 645 8.15 42.05 0.66
N LEU A 646 6.99 42.45 0.15
CA LEU A 646 5.71 41.83 0.50
C LEU A 646 5.69 40.34 0.16
N GLN A 647 6.23 39.95 -1.00
CA GLN A 647 6.35 38.55 -1.37
C GLN A 647 7.23 37.80 -0.37
N CYS A 648 8.38 38.35 0.01
CA CYS A 648 9.26 37.78 1.02
C CYS A 648 8.52 37.59 2.35
N LEU A 649 7.84 38.62 2.86
CA LEU A 649 7.07 38.53 4.11
C LEU A 649 6.04 37.40 4.07
N SER A 650 5.33 37.23 2.95
CA SER A 650 4.35 36.13 2.83
C SER A 650 5.00 34.74 2.72
N ARG A 651 6.18 34.63 2.09
CA ARG A 651 6.91 33.35 1.97
C ARG A 651 7.48 32.86 3.31
N ILE A 652 7.79 33.79 4.22
CA ILE A 652 8.31 33.47 5.56
C ILE A 652 7.22 33.37 6.62
N ALA A 653 5.95 33.71 6.31
CA ALA A 653 4.84 33.69 7.25
C ALA A 653 4.34 32.28 7.58
N VAL A 654 5.21 31.49 8.21
CA VAL A 654 5.03 30.06 8.48
C VAL A 654 4.56 29.77 9.90
N SER A 655 4.80 30.68 10.84
CA SER A 655 4.27 30.65 12.20
C SER A 655 3.04 31.55 12.34
N GLN A 656 2.20 31.27 13.33
CA GLN A 656 0.99 32.06 13.62
C GLN A 656 1.31 33.55 13.81
N GLU A 657 2.33 33.89 14.58
CA GLU A 657 2.72 35.28 14.85
C GLU A 657 3.08 36.07 13.57
N LEU A 658 3.77 35.41 12.62
CA LEU A 658 4.14 36.01 11.34
C LEU A 658 2.92 36.16 10.41
N GLN A 659 2.02 35.19 10.44
CA GLN A 659 0.76 35.23 9.71
C GLN A 659 -0.12 36.37 10.21
N ASP A 660 -0.28 36.50 11.52
CA ASP A 660 -1.03 37.57 12.17
C ASP A 660 -0.45 38.94 11.81
N SER A 661 0.87 39.08 11.90
CA SER A 661 1.58 40.32 11.50
C SER A 661 1.36 40.68 10.04
N TYR A 662 1.32 39.68 9.15
CA TYR A 662 1.01 39.90 7.74
C TYR A 662 -0.45 40.31 7.53
N PHE A 663 -1.38 39.63 8.19
CA PHE A 663 -2.81 39.90 8.08
C PHE A 663 -3.21 41.25 8.68
N MET A 664 -2.49 41.77 9.68
CA MET A 664 -2.69 43.12 10.20
C MET A 664 -2.48 44.22 9.14
N LEU A 665 -1.77 43.94 8.03
CA LEU A 665 -1.59 44.91 6.95
C LEU A 665 -2.82 45.04 6.04
N PHE A 666 -3.81 44.14 6.19
CA PHE A 666 -4.93 43.98 5.25
C PHE A 666 -5.61 45.29 4.90
N ASP A 667 -6.10 46.03 5.90
CA ASP A 667 -6.87 47.26 5.69
C ASP A 667 -6.13 48.35 4.92
N SER A 668 -4.80 48.37 5.04
CA SER A 668 -3.97 49.34 4.34
C SER A 668 -3.57 48.92 2.92
N MET A 669 -3.67 47.63 2.58
CA MET A 669 -3.04 47.05 1.39
C MET A 669 -4.01 46.38 0.42
N TYR A 670 -5.18 45.89 0.87
CA TYR A 670 -6.06 45.05 0.05
C TYR A 670 -6.56 45.75 -1.23
N SER A 671 -6.72 47.08 -1.21
CA SER A 671 -7.19 47.89 -2.35
C SER A 671 -6.08 48.37 -3.28
N LEU A 672 -4.81 48.06 -2.99
CA LEU A 672 -3.67 48.50 -3.78
C LEU A 672 -3.41 47.55 -4.96
N GLU A 673 -4.00 47.85 -6.12
CA GLU A 673 -3.98 46.97 -7.30
C GLU A 673 -2.57 46.54 -7.78
N LYS A 674 -1.57 47.41 -7.63
CA LYS A 674 -0.18 47.11 -8.06
C LYS A 674 0.67 46.40 -6.99
N SER A 675 0.07 46.11 -5.84
CA SER A 675 0.72 45.45 -4.71
C SER A 675 0.69 43.93 -4.85
N GLN A 676 1.73 43.27 -4.36
CA GLN A 676 1.77 41.81 -4.23
C GLN A 676 1.15 41.30 -2.91
N TYR A 677 0.43 42.17 -2.19
CA TYR A 677 -0.16 41.81 -0.90
C TYR A 677 -1.17 40.66 -0.99
N LEU A 678 -2.18 40.75 -1.87
CA LEU A 678 -3.18 39.69 -2.04
C LEU A 678 -2.59 38.38 -2.60
N TRP A 679 -1.52 38.48 -3.40
CA TRP A 679 -0.76 37.30 -3.82
C TRP A 679 -0.22 36.55 -2.60
N GLY A 680 0.40 37.27 -1.68
CA GLY A 680 0.93 36.71 -0.45
C GLY A 680 -0.16 36.23 0.50
N TYR A 681 -1.28 36.95 0.57
CA TYR A 681 -2.44 36.59 1.39
C TYR A 681 -3.01 35.22 1.01
N GLY A 682 -3.33 35.01 -0.27
CA GLY A 682 -3.79 33.70 -0.77
C GLY A 682 -2.75 32.60 -0.61
N ARG A 683 -1.46 32.93 -0.79
CA ARG A 683 -0.35 31.97 -0.59
C ARG A 683 -0.25 31.47 0.85
N ILE A 684 -0.40 32.36 1.83
CA ILE A 684 -0.39 31.98 3.25
C ILE A 684 -1.54 31.01 3.53
N LEU A 685 -2.76 31.34 3.10
CA LEU A 685 -3.92 30.46 3.26
C LEU A 685 -3.69 29.07 2.63
N LEU A 686 -3.13 29.03 1.42
CA LEU A 686 -2.86 27.77 0.72
C LEU A 686 -1.74 26.95 1.36
N TRP A 687 -0.61 27.54 1.78
CA TRP A 687 0.61 26.78 2.10
C TRP A 687 0.98 26.72 3.58
N TYR A 688 0.58 27.70 4.37
CA TYR A 688 1.11 27.90 5.73
C TYR A 688 0.03 27.98 6.81
N TYR A 689 -1.17 28.44 6.46
CA TYR A 689 -2.25 28.60 7.43
C TYR A 689 -2.73 27.24 7.93
N ASN A 690 -2.86 27.13 9.25
CA ASN A 690 -3.45 25.95 9.90
C ASN A 690 -4.94 26.19 10.11
N PHE A 691 -5.76 25.36 9.48
CA PHE A 691 -7.21 25.44 9.56
C PHE A 691 -7.79 24.71 10.79
N ASP A 692 -6.99 23.95 11.55
CA ASP A 692 -7.47 23.19 12.71
C ASP A 692 -8.02 24.09 13.83
N PHE A 693 -9.24 23.76 14.28
CA PHE A 693 -10.18 24.66 14.94
C PHE A 693 -9.84 25.09 16.38
N SER A 694 -8.70 24.70 16.94
CA SER A 694 -8.28 25.15 18.28
C SER A 694 -7.43 26.44 18.29
N VAL A 695 -6.82 26.80 17.14
CA VAL A 695 -5.92 27.97 17.02
C VAL A 695 -6.48 29.04 16.07
N ALA A 696 -7.30 28.65 15.08
CA ALA A 696 -7.77 29.51 14.00
C ALA A 696 -8.82 30.58 14.40
N SER A 697 -9.34 30.55 15.63
CA SER A 697 -10.52 31.34 16.02
C SER A 697 -10.23 32.72 16.62
N ILE A 698 -8.96 33.11 16.81
CA ILE A 698 -8.62 34.37 17.52
C ILE A 698 -8.00 35.46 16.64
N SER A 699 -7.32 35.16 15.51
CA SER A 699 -6.50 36.19 14.84
C SER A 699 -6.95 36.70 13.45
N LEU A 700 -7.62 35.90 12.61
CA LEU A 700 -8.00 36.31 11.26
C LEU A 700 -9.50 36.64 11.14
N ASN A 701 -9.82 37.90 10.85
CA ASN A 701 -11.19 38.35 10.58
C ASN A 701 -11.62 38.03 9.12
N TYR A 702 -11.72 36.75 8.81
CA TYR A 702 -11.95 36.26 7.44
C TYR A 702 -13.28 36.75 6.83
N GLN A 703 -14.34 36.91 7.62
CA GLN A 703 -15.65 37.39 7.12
C GLN A 703 -15.55 38.84 6.63
N GLU A 704 -14.96 39.72 7.44
CA GLU A 704 -14.78 41.13 7.08
C GLU A 704 -13.84 41.27 5.88
N HIS A 705 -12.74 40.50 5.85
CA HIS A 705 -11.81 40.49 4.72
C HIS A 705 -12.49 40.04 3.42
N PHE A 706 -13.31 38.99 3.47
CA PHE A 706 -14.09 38.51 2.33
C PHE A 706 -15.01 39.61 1.79
N ILE A 707 -15.79 40.25 2.66
CA ILE A 707 -16.69 41.36 2.29
C ILE A 707 -15.93 42.54 1.70
N LYS A 708 -14.79 42.95 2.30
CA LYS A 708 -13.98 44.09 1.82
C LYS A 708 -13.41 43.83 0.42
N ILE A 709 -12.92 42.63 0.14
CA ILE A 709 -12.44 42.26 -1.21
C ILE A 709 -13.59 42.32 -2.21
N LEU A 710 -14.74 41.71 -1.91
CA LEU A 710 -15.92 41.73 -2.80
C LEU A 710 -16.39 43.16 -3.10
N ASN A 711 -16.51 44.01 -2.07
CA ASN A 711 -16.91 45.41 -2.25
C ASN A 711 -15.92 46.20 -3.10
N TYR A 712 -14.61 45.97 -2.94
CA TYR A 712 -13.63 46.64 -3.79
C TYR A 712 -13.74 46.21 -5.24
N LEU A 713 -13.90 44.90 -5.50
CA LEU A 713 -14.12 44.36 -6.84
C LEU A 713 -15.37 44.96 -7.51
N LEU A 714 -16.45 45.19 -6.75
CA LEU A 714 -17.67 45.85 -7.24
C LEU A 714 -17.53 47.37 -7.44
N SER A 715 -16.62 48.02 -6.72
CA SER A 715 -16.42 49.47 -6.79
C SER A 715 -15.71 49.95 -8.08
N ARG A 716 -15.17 49.02 -8.87
CA ARG A 716 -14.42 49.27 -10.10
C ARG A 716 -15.07 48.58 -11.28
N ASN A 717 -14.91 49.13 -12.48
CA ASN A 717 -15.24 48.39 -13.69
C ASN A 717 -14.24 47.23 -13.83
N TYR A 718 -14.73 46.02 -14.10
CA TYR A 718 -13.89 44.84 -14.24
C TYR A 718 -12.81 45.04 -15.31
N GLN A 719 -13.05 45.80 -16.38
CA GLN A 719 -12.06 46.02 -17.45
C GLN A 719 -10.87 46.88 -17.02
N ASP A 720 -11.06 47.74 -16.01
CA ASP A 720 -10.03 48.71 -15.57
C ASP A 720 -9.09 48.15 -14.50
N LEU A 721 -9.48 47.03 -13.87
CA LEU A 721 -8.68 46.38 -12.84
C LEU A 721 -7.46 45.67 -13.43
N ASP A 722 -6.33 45.79 -12.73
CA ASP A 722 -5.11 45.06 -13.07
C ASP A 722 -5.37 43.53 -13.15
N PRO A 723 -4.98 42.84 -14.24
CA PRO A 723 -5.24 41.41 -14.40
C PRO A 723 -4.63 40.54 -13.29
N GLN A 724 -3.45 40.89 -12.79
CA GLN A 724 -2.79 40.17 -11.71
C GLN A 724 -3.52 40.40 -10.38
N TYR A 725 -4.01 41.61 -10.14
CA TYR A 725 -4.87 41.89 -8.98
C TYR A 725 -6.11 41.00 -8.97
N LYS A 726 -6.82 40.88 -10.11
CA LYS A 726 -8.00 40.01 -10.23
C LYS A 726 -7.67 38.56 -9.86
N GLN A 727 -6.61 38.01 -10.42
CA GLN A 727 -6.17 36.64 -10.12
C GLN A 727 -5.94 36.45 -8.61
N ASN A 728 -5.18 37.36 -7.99
CA ASN A 728 -4.85 37.29 -6.58
C ASN A 728 -6.08 37.46 -5.67
N ALA A 729 -7.01 38.35 -6.04
CA ALA A 729 -8.25 38.60 -5.30
C ALA A 729 -9.17 37.37 -5.36
N PHE A 730 -9.39 36.79 -6.54
CA PHE A 730 -10.23 35.58 -6.67
C PHE A 730 -9.60 34.36 -5.96
N LEU A 731 -8.28 34.16 -6.05
CA LEU A 731 -7.62 33.09 -5.29
C LEU A 731 -7.80 33.29 -3.77
N SER A 732 -7.64 34.53 -3.29
CA SER A 732 -7.83 34.85 -1.87
C SER A 732 -9.28 34.56 -1.43
N LEU A 733 -10.27 34.95 -2.23
CA LEU A 733 -11.68 34.66 -1.96
C LEU A 733 -11.96 33.16 -1.93
N ILE A 734 -11.42 32.39 -2.87
CA ILE A 734 -11.60 30.94 -2.94
C ILE A 734 -11.02 30.27 -1.70
N TYR A 735 -9.78 30.59 -1.29
CA TYR A 735 -9.20 30.00 -0.07
C TYR A 735 -9.85 30.50 1.22
N LEU A 736 -10.43 31.70 1.24
CA LEU A 736 -11.25 32.14 2.38
C LEU A 736 -12.51 31.30 2.54
N LEU A 737 -13.08 30.74 1.47
CA LEU A 737 -14.25 29.85 1.59
C LEU A 737 -13.96 28.60 2.41
N THR A 738 -12.69 28.16 2.54
CA THR A 738 -12.31 27.02 3.39
C THR A 738 -12.78 27.17 4.84
N PHE A 739 -12.93 28.40 5.36
CA PHE A 739 -13.48 28.63 6.71
C PHE A 739 -14.93 28.16 6.89
N ARG A 740 -15.68 27.90 5.80
CA ARG A 740 -17.01 27.29 5.86
C ARG A 740 -16.99 25.88 6.44
N ALA A 741 -15.86 25.17 6.38
CA ALA A 741 -15.70 23.86 7.01
C ALA A 741 -16.00 23.90 8.52
N TYR A 742 -15.84 25.06 9.14
CA TYR A 742 -15.99 25.22 10.59
C TYR A 742 -17.02 26.29 11.00
N ASN A 743 -17.32 27.25 10.13
CA ASN A 743 -18.39 28.22 10.36
C ASN A 743 -19.47 28.08 9.29
N ASN A 744 -20.48 27.27 9.59
CA ASN A 744 -21.63 27.05 8.70
C ASN A 744 -22.45 28.32 8.41
N ASN A 745 -22.33 29.37 9.23
CA ASN A 745 -23.03 30.65 9.01
C ASN A 745 -22.31 31.52 7.96
N PHE A 746 -21.01 31.30 7.74
CA PHE A 746 -20.25 32.05 6.73
C PHE A 746 -20.68 31.63 5.33
N CYS A 747 -21.09 32.60 4.51
CA CYS A 747 -21.68 32.36 3.20
C CYS A 747 -22.88 31.38 3.24
N GLN A 748 -23.74 31.48 4.25
CA GLN A 748 -25.02 30.76 4.26
C GLN A 748 -26.04 31.39 3.30
N THR A 749 -27.01 30.63 2.83
CA THR A 749 -28.08 31.13 1.96
C THR A 749 -28.79 32.33 2.57
N GLY A 750 -28.88 33.44 1.83
CA GLY A 750 -29.48 34.70 2.31
C GLY A 750 -28.57 35.61 3.12
N SER A 751 -27.29 35.24 3.33
CA SER A 751 -26.29 36.10 3.96
C SER A 751 -25.84 37.27 3.07
N GLN A 752 -25.27 38.31 3.67
CA GLN A 752 -24.69 39.44 2.95
C GLN A 752 -23.53 38.98 2.04
N GLU A 753 -22.74 38.02 2.52
CA GLU A 753 -21.59 37.45 1.84
C GLU A 753 -21.99 36.76 0.53
N ILE A 754 -23.05 35.94 0.55
CA ILE A 754 -23.58 35.32 -0.67
C ILE A 754 -24.12 36.36 -1.64
N ALA A 755 -24.87 37.35 -1.16
CA ALA A 755 -25.43 38.38 -2.03
C ALA A 755 -24.33 39.19 -2.75
N LEU A 756 -23.26 39.55 -2.02
CA LEU A 756 -22.10 40.22 -2.58
C LEU A 756 -21.30 39.31 -3.53
N ALA A 757 -21.13 38.02 -3.18
CA ALA A 757 -20.43 37.06 -4.02
C ALA A 757 -21.14 36.86 -5.36
N GLN A 758 -22.48 36.71 -5.34
CA GLN A 758 -23.30 36.62 -6.55
C GLN A 758 -23.22 37.90 -7.39
N ALA A 759 -23.23 39.08 -6.77
CA ALA A 759 -23.05 40.34 -7.47
C ALA A 759 -21.67 40.41 -8.17
N VAL A 760 -20.59 39.96 -7.51
CA VAL A 760 -19.25 39.88 -8.11
C VAL A 760 -19.22 38.87 -9.25
N ILE A 761 -19.80 37.68 -9.09
CA ILE A 761 -19.87 36.67 -10.15
C ILE A 761 -20.53 37.24 -11.41
N ASN A 762 -21.65 37.96 -11.24
CA ASN A 762 -22.34 38.62 -12.35
C ASN A 762 -21.51 39.75 -12.96
N HIS A 763 -20.86 40.57 -12.13
CA HIS A 763 -20.01 41.69 -12.59
C HIS A 763 -18.81 41.21 -13.43
N PHE A 764 -18.26 40.03 -13.14
CA PHE A 764 -17.13 39.42 -13.86
C PHE A 764 -17.55 38.28 -14.81
N GLN A 765 -18.84 38.11 -15.12
CA GLN A 765 -19.34 36.96 -15.89
C GLN A 765 -18.70 36.84 -17.29
N ASN A 766 -18.37 37.97 -17.90
CA ASN A 766 -17.75 38.05 -19.23
C ASN A 766 -16.22 38.15 -19.19
N ASP A 767 -15.60 38.15 -18.01
CA ASP A 767 -14.15 38.19 -17.84
C ASP A 767 -13.61 36.77 -17.64
N ARG A 768 -12.55 36.39 -18.37
CA ARG A 768 -11.92 35.08 -18.22
C ARG A 768 -10.63 35.23 -17.43
N ILE A 769 -10.73 35.16 -16.10
CA ILE A 769 -9.58 35.28 -15.20
C ILE A 769 -8.84 33.94 -15.17
N ILE A 770 -7.93 33.74 -16.12
CA ILE A 770 -7.15 32.51 -16.27
C ILE A 770 -5.88 32.57 -15.41
N LEU A 771 -5.67 31.53 -14.58
CA LEU A 771 -4.37 31.27 -13.97
C LEU A 771 -3.75 30.05 -14.65
N GLN A 772 -2.70 30.29 -15.44
CA GLN A 772 -2.09 29.25 -16.29
C GLN A 772 -1.54 28.05 -15.52
N THR A 773 -1.23 28.21 -14.23
CA THR A 773 -0.76 27.11 -13.40
C THR A 773 -1.88 26.13 -13.03
N ILE A 774 -3.13 26.60 -12.93
CA ILE A 774 -4.30 25.78 -12.56
C ILE A 774 -4.97 25.16 -13.80
N SER A 775 -5.40 25.99 -14.75
CA SER A 775 -6.10 25.51 -15.95
C SER A 775 -6.04 26.56 -17.06
N ARG A 776 -5.89 26.09 -18.31
CA ARG A 776 -6.01 26.93 -19.50
C ARG A 776 -7.46 27.08 -19.96
N GLU A 777 -8.32 26.17 -19.54
CA GLU A 777 -9.69 26.05 -20.06
C GLU A 777 -10.68 26.79 -19.17
N ARG A 778 -10.43 26.78 -17.84
CA ARG A 778 -11.38 27.28 -16.85
C ARG A 778 -10.86 28.49 -16.08
N SER A 779 -11.75 29.42 -15.81
CA SER A 779 -11.42 30.69 -15.13
C SER A 779 -11.61 30.60 -13.61
N LEU A 780 -10.88 31.43 -12.85
CA LEU A 780 -11.01 31.51 -11.41
C LEU A 780 -12.40 31.97 -10.96
N ASN A 781 -13.07 32.83 -11.75
CA ASN A 781 -14.44 33.22 -11.49
C ASN A 781 -15.45 32.09 -11.70
N ASP A 782 -15.14 31.08 -12.55
CA ASP A 782 -15.95 29.86 -12.62
C ASP A 782 -15.74 28.97 -11.39
N TYR A 783 -14.50 28.76 -10.96
CA TYR A 783 -14.21 28.02 -9.71
C TYR A 783 -14.89 28.68 -8.50
N PHE A 784 -14.78 30.01 -8.39
CA PHE A 784 -15.43 30.75 -7.32
C PHE A 784 -16.95 30.60 -7.36
N ARG A 785 -17.56 30.70 -8.55
CA ARG A 785 -19.00 30.51 -8.73
C ARG A 785 -19.46 29.13 -8.27
N GLU A 786 -18.76 28.07 -8.65
CA GLU A 786 -19.15 26.70 -8.31
C GLU A 786 -19.07 26.40 -6.82
N LEU A 787 -18.08 26.98 -6.13
CA LEU A 787 -17.98 26.88 -4.68
C LEU A 787 -19.09 27.69 -4.00
N ILE A 788 -19.45 28.86 -4.53
CA ILE A 788 -20.58 29.64 -3.99
C ILE A 788 -21.92 28.91 -4.22
N GLU A 789 -22.10 28.28 -5.38
CA GLU A 789 -23.30 27.50 -5.73
C GLU A 789 -23.34 26.11 -5.09
N GLY A 790 -22.21 25.63 -4.56
CA GLY A 790 -22.12 24.31 -3.95
C GLY A 790 -22.21 23.17 -4.96
N CYS A 791 -21.63 23.34 -6.15
CA CYS A 791 -21.65 22.38 -7.26
C CYS A 791 -20.24 21.98 -7.75
N SER A 792 -19.18 22.35 -7.00
CA SER A 792 -17.80 21.96 -7.33
C SER A 792 -17.56 20.49 -6.99
N THR A 793 -16.98 19.70 -7.90
CA THR A 793 -16.63 18.29 -7.63
C THR A 793 -15.25 18.15 -7.00
N GLU A 794 -14.95 16.97 -6.45
CA GLU A 794 -13.62 16.61 -5.91
C GLU A 794 -12.50 16.83 -6.94
N ASP A 795 -12.66 16.32 -8.17
CA ASP A 795 -11.68 16.50 -9.26
C ASP A 795 -11.40 17.97 -9.55
N ARG A 796 -12.41 18.84 -9.42
CA ARG A 796 -12.26 20.28 -9.64
C ARG A 796 -11.44 20.91 -8.53
N ILE A 797 -11.65 20.49 -7.28
CA ILE A 797 -10.84 20.93 -6.14
C ILE A 797 -9.39 20.44 -6.31
N ILE A 798 -9.19 19.17 -6.66
CA ILE A 798 -7.85 18.62 -6.89
C ILE A 798 -7.16 19.38 -8.03
N GLY A 799 -7.86 19.63 -9.14
CA GLY A 799 -7.35 20.43 -10.25
C GLY A 799 -6.92 21.84 -9.81
N LEU A 800 -7.74 22.51 -9.01
CA LEU A 800 -7.43 23.83 -8.44
C LEU A 800 -6.18 23.81 -7.54
N LEU A 801 -6.01 22.78 -6.70
CA LEU A 801 -4.85 22.63 -5.81
C LEU A 801 -3.59 22.12 -6.53
N SER A 802 -3.74 21.51 -7.71
CA SER A 802 -2.63 21.00 -8.52
C SER A 802 -1.92 22.10 -9.34
N GLY A 803 -2.49 23.30 -9.41
CA GLY A 803 -1.83 24.49 -9.97
C GLY A 803 -1.05 25.32 -8.97
#